data_AF-A0A6G3ZIR5-F1
#
_entry.id   AF-A0A6G3ZIR5-F1
#
_cell.length_a   1.000
_cell.length_b   1.000
_cell.length_c   1.000
_cell.angle_alpha   90.00
_cell.angle_beta   90.00
_cell.angle_gamma   90.00
#
_symmetry.space_group_name_H-M   'P 1'
#
loop_
_entity.id
_entity.type
_entity.pdbx_description
1 polymer ?
#
loop_
_entity_poly.entity_id
_entity_poly.type
_entity_poly.pdbx_seq_one_letter_code
_entity_poly.pdbx_strand_id
1 'polypeptide(L)'
;MVEKSNPDSSVRRRDVLKTAATTGAAAFGFSGQAIASDTNPEDVTAYRMQDPATETGNRTVRIQTKQSADYRFGVTGLLSATDAPTDAVDAGKASATLERGVHEFQFSGEFTEFELNGEAKVTVNGEPFDVAAFPHNTLKIIPSGKVEFDVSASGGLEVTGGSVERPSTRRATGYASGKVTVAYEGELTYFDIDGDAELTKNGTSVTSETVLPSTQPHVAHIETTRGSHEFDLVVGDDASVTDSVTGTTAEGGTVSGRAVNKPTQVSYSGQTTQFQRDDGAKMVFDDPSNKVKLHAPTDDSAEFTPRATEGIAYESEVREAPTVTVPAGEMRQLKYFGDILGGDIGSLRLSLSHDEYPAAADSALLQLSAEVQRHSAFSELTTNAAQDGRVRYDVGGISGGRIRPSDSGKDLTFASHALTDLERGTKGNLVLSVTNDGSVEQAENTLKWENDRGTIQKMEVRELQRGASTSATGSSFETDEHNFNIPKQPRRAETQGWVPDPSDWLDPLWDGLDALADSFGVAADLLKSGIQNAIDNVQSLTKEDIILKSGEIVIDNLRGAAQMAWSLIDELSNSVTERRLGKVLMGLNIVGSFGVAAFVGTDVFGALDRGDHDCAACIAAVKIAFEVMCGLVGKGVCAAVGAFTALVGGAACQIVVEAACAYATLALPDAQKICSGDAVVLDDPVCTP
;
A
#
# COMPACT_ATOMS: atom_id res chain seq x y z
N MET A 1 -45.73 17.52 38.23
CA MET A 1 -44.36 18.04 38.14
C MET A 1 -43.47 16.86 37.78
N VAL A 2 -43.20 16.72 36.47
CA VAL A 2 -42.32 15.68 35.91
C VAL A 2 -41.31 16.47 35.10
N GLU A 3 -40.07 16.45 35.53
CA GLU A 3 -38.96 17.19 34.95
C GLU A 3 -38.29 16.29 33.90
N LYS A 4 -38.34 16.72 32.64
CA LYS A 4 -37.67 16.08 31.50
C LYS A 4 -36.21 16.54 31.48
N SER A 5 -35.28 15.62 31.63
CA SER A 5 -33.86 15.83 31.27
C SER A 5 -33.62 15.34 29.84
N ASN A 6 -33.32 16.27 28.94
CA ASN A 6 -32.72 16.02 27.63
C ASN A 6 -31.22 15.70 27.81
N PRO A 7 -30.64 14.69 27.13
CA PRO A 7 -29.21 14.67 26.86
C PRO A 7 -28.93 15.31 25.50
N ASP A 8 -28.13 16.37 25.52
CA ASP A 8 -27.48 16.97 24.35
C ASP A 8 -26.53 15.94 23.71
N SER A 9 -26.90 15.40 22.55
CA SER A 9 -26.00 14.69 21.66
C SER A 9 -25.45 15.67 20.63
N SER A 10 -24.50 16.51 21.02
CA SER A 10 -23.71 17.28 20.06
C SER A 10 -22.67 16.35 19.43
N VAL A 11 -23.05 15.67 18.35
CA VAL A 11 -22.09 15.01 17.45
C VAL A 11 -21.18 16.10 16.92
N ARG A 12 -19.93 16.10 17.37
CA ARG A 12 -18.93 17.09 16.97
C ARG A 12 -18.57 16.84 15.51
N ARG A 13 -18.53 17.91 14.71
CA ARG A 13 -18.14 17.94 13.28
C ARG A 13 -16.66 17.52 13.00
N ARG A 14 -16.01 16.76 13.89
CA ARG A 14 -14.59 16.39 13.79
C ARG A 14 -14.32 15.05 13.09
N ASP A 15 -15.34 14.25 12.77
CA ASP A 15 -15.16 12.89 12.23
C ASP A 15 -15.03 12.82 10.68
N VAL A 16 -14.62 13.91 10.02
CA VAL A 16 -14.63 14.02 8.53
C VAL A 16 -13.23 13.83 7.90
N LEU A 17 -12.23 13.40 8.66
CA LEU A 17 -10.84 13.29 8.19
C LEU A 17 -10.29 11.87 8.34
N LYS A 18 -10.66 10.95 7.42
CA LYS A 18 -10.06 9.60 7.30
C LYS A 18 -9.78 9.13 5.86
N THR A 19 -9.96 9.97 4.84
CA THR A 19 -9.93 9.58 3.40
C THR A 19 -8.52 9.43 2.78
N ALA A 20 -7.43 9.44 3.57
CA ALA A 20 -6.08 9.23 3.03
C ALA A 20 -5.68 7.73 2.99
N ALA A 21 -6.18 6.93 3.94
CA ALA A 21 -6.01 5.47 3.98
C ALA A 21 -6.61 4.76 2.74
N THR A 22 -7.64 5.35 2.16
CA THR A 22 -8.33 4.86 0.95
C THR A 22 -7.50 4.93 -0.33
N THR A 23 -6.35 5.60 -0.35
CA THR A 23 -5.52 5.69 -1.57
C THR A 23 -4.80 4.37 -1.87
N GLY A 24 -4.33 3.67 -0.83
CA GLY A 24 -3.84 2.29 -0.96
C GLY A 24 -4.98 1.38 -1.44
N ALA A 25 -6.15 1.47 -0.82
CA ALA A 25 -7.32 0.66 -1.19
C ALA A 25 -7.79 0.89 -2.64
N ALA A 26 -7.78 2.13 -3.13
CA ALA A 26 -8.15 2.44 -4.51
C ALA A 26 -7.15 1.86 -5.54
N ALA A 27 -5.86 1.74 -5.19
CA ALA A 27 -4.85 1.14 -6.06
C ALA A 27 -5.10 -0.36 -6.31
N PHE A 28 -5.65 -1.07 -5.31
CA PHE A 28 -5.98 -2.50 -5.44
C PHE A 28 -7.40 -2.77 -5.96
N GLY A 29 -8.16 -1.73 -6.33
CA GLY A 29 -9.53 -1.89 -6.80
C GLY A 29 -10.53 -2.23 -5.70
N PHE A 30 -10.19 -2.04 -4.41
CA PHE A 30 -11.18 -2.15 -3.34
C PHE A 30 -12.33 -1.19 -3.64
N SER A 31 -13.52 -1.75 -3.90
CA SER A 31 -14.74 -0.98 -3.76
C SER A 31 -14.77 -0.51 -2.31
N GLY A 32 -14.95 0.79 -2.06
CA GLY A 32 -14.78 1.41 -0.74
C GLY A 32 -15.73 0.92 0.37
N GLN A 33 -16.43 -0.19 0.16
CA GLN A 33 -17.33 -0.82 1.12
C GLN A 33 -16.61 -1.73 2.14
N ALA A 34 -15.51 -2.39 1.76
CA ALA A 34 -14.89 -3.41 2.62
C ALA A 34 -14.11 -2.83 3.82
N ILE A 35 -13.67 -1.57 3.73
CA ILE A 35 -12.99 -0.89 4.84
C ILE A 35 -14.02 0.03 5.48
N ALA A 36 -14.52 -0.37 6.66
CA ALA A 36 -15.41 0.48 7.45
C ALA A 36 -14.79 1.88 7.60
N SER A 37 -15.61 2.93 7.43
CA SER A 37 -15.20 4.34 7.51
C SER A 37 -14.42 4.72 8.77
N ASP A 38 -14.49 3.86 9.79
CA ASP A 38 -13.94 4.09 11.11
C ASP A 38 -12.56 3.47 11.30
N THR A 39 -12.06 2.67 10.35
CA THR A 39 -10.71 2.07 10.42
C THR A 39 -9.66 3.17 10.49
N ASN A 40 -8.85 3.20 11.55
CA ASN A 40 -7.71 4.10 11.60
C ASN A 40 -6.60 3.50 10.72
N PRO A 41 -5.88 4.30 9.93
CA PRO A 41 -4.80 3.75 9.12
C PRO A 41 -3.64 3.15 9.94
N GLU A 42 -3.54 3.45 11.24
CA GLU A 42 -2.64 2.76 12.18
C GLU A 42 -3.05 1.29 12.44
N ASP A 43 -4.30 0.93 12.17
CA ASP A 43 -4.81 -0.44 12.28
C ASP A 43 -4.38 -1.31 11.09
N VAL A 44 -3.76 -0.72 10.05
CA VAL A 44 -3.42 -1.41 8.79
C VAL A 44 -1.94 -1.80 8.79
N THR A 45 -1.68 -3.10 8.81
CA THR A 45 -0.36 -3.67 8.51
C THR A 45 -0.34 -4.13 7.06
N ALA A 46 0.33 -3.37 6.19
CA ALA A 46 0.53 -3.74 4.80
C ALA A 46 1.95 -4.27 4.58
N TYR A 47 2.09 -5.45 3.97
CA TYR A 47 3.41 -6.06 3.72
C TYR A 47 4.01 -5.63 2.38
N ARG A 48 3.16 -5.40 1.36
CA ARG A 48 3.58 -4.87 0.06
C ARG A 48 2.40 -4.21 -0.63
N MET A 49 2.58 -2.97 -1.09
CA MET A 49 1.55 -2.21 -1.80
C MET A 49 1.83 -1.96 -3.30
N GLN A 50 2.92 -2.48 -3.84
CA GLN A 50 3.30 -2.23 -5.23
C GLN A 50 2.49 -3.08 -6.22
N ASP A 51 2.20 -2.54 -7.43
CA ASP A 51 1.46 -3.26 -8.48
C ASP A 51 2.22 -4.54 -8.87
N PRO A 52 1.70 -5.74 -8.52
CA PRO A 52 2.38 -7.01 -8.75
C PRO A 52 2.59 -7.32 -10.24
N ALA A 53 1.91 -6.60 -11.14
CA ALA A 53 2.04 -6.80 -12.59
C ALA A 53 3.38 -6.30 -13.19
N THR A 54 4.22 -5.59 -12.42
CA THR A 54 5.41 -4.89 -12.98
C THR A 54 6.75 -5.59 -12.74
N GLU A 55 6.83 -6.56 -11.83
CA GLU A 55 8.09 -7.28 -11.59
C GLU A 55 8.36 -8.33 -12.67
N THR A 56 9.47 -8.16 -13.39
CA THR A 56 10.01 -9.16 -14.32
C THR A 56 10.77 -10.24 -13.57
N GLY A 57 10.77 -11.48 -14.10
CA GLY A 57 11.57 -12.57 -13.56
C GLY A 57 13.03 -12.19 -13.35
N ASN A 58 13.49 -12.20 -12.10
CA ASN A 58 14.87 -11.88 -11.73
C ASN A 58 15.76 -13.13 -11.62
N ARG A 59 15.18 -14.33 -11.79
CA ARG A 59 15.90 -15.61 -11.75
C ARG A 59 16.09 -16.15 -13.14
N THR A 60 17.19 -16.86 -13.35
CA THR A 60 17.48 -17.55 -14.61
C THR A 60 17.61 -19.05 -14.37
N VAL A 61 17.11 -19.86 -15.29
CA VAL A 61 17.41 -21.30 -15.35
C VAL A 61 18.00 -21.62 -16.71
N ARG A 62 19.13 -22.31 -16.67
CA ARG A 62 19.90 -22.68 -17.86
C ARG A 62 20.13 -24.18 -17.87
N ILE A 63 19.71 -24.82 -18.95
CA ILE A 63 19.80 -26.26 -19.17
C ILE A 63 20.77 -26.49 -20.33
N GLN A 64 21.88 -27.16 -20.07
CA GLN A 64 22.94 -27.40 -21.05
C GLN A 64 23.21 -28.88 -21.19
N THR A 65 23.29 -29.37 -22.43
CA THR A 65 23.63 -30.77 -22.70
C THR A 65 24.53 -30.92 -23.92
N LYS A 66 25.35 -31.98 -23.89
CA LYS A 66 26.18 -32.41 -25.03
C LYS A 66 25.49 -33.50 -25.87
N GLN A 67 24.42 -34.09 -25.35
CA GLN A 67 23.61 -35.17 -25.91
C GLN A 67 22.11 -34.81 -25.82
N SER A 68 21.20 -35.67 -26.25
CA SER A 68 19.78 -35.38 -26.10
C SER A 68 19.32 -35.46 -24.64
N ALA A 69 18.54 -34.48 -24.21
CA ALA A 69 17.84 -34.47 -22.93
C ALA A 69 16.44 -33.87 -23.08
N ASP A 70 15.45 -34.47 -22.45
CA ASP A 70 14.10 -33.91 -22.32
C ASP A 70 13.96 -33.26 -20.95
N TYR A 71 13.42 -32.05 -20.91
CA TYR A 71 13.13 -31.38 -19.64
C TYR A 71 11.69 -30.91 -19.60
N ARG A 72 11.14 -30.86 -18.38
CA ARG A 72 9.87 -30.23 -18.07
C ARG A 72 9.98 -29.56 -16.70
N PHE A 73 9.57 -28.30 -16.58
CA PHE A 73 9.44 -27.65 -15.28
C PHE A 73 8.28 -26.65 -15.26
N GLY A 74 7.82 -26.30 -14.06
CA GLY A 74 6.80 -25.27 -13.86
C GLY A 74 7.23 -24.31 -12.75
N VAL A 75 6.71 -23.07 -12.77
CA VAL A 75 7.03 -22.04 -11.76
C VAL A 75 5.77 -21.38 -11.20
N THR A 76 5.88 -20.81 -10.00
CA THR A 76 4.78 -20.07 -9.36
C THR A 76 4.57 -18.66 -9.89
N GLY A 77 5.59 -18.06 -10.50
CA GLY A 77 5.54 -16.70 -11.05
C GLY A 77 5.60 -16.66 -12.56
N LEU A 78 6.25 -15.63 -13.11
CA LEU A 78 6.43 -15.43 -14.55
C LEU A 78 7.44 -16.42 -15.12
N LEU A 79 7.30 -16.76 -16.40
CA LEU A 79 8.26 -17.58 -17.14
C LEU A 79 8.38 -17.08 -18.57
N SER A 80 9.62 -16.86 -19.03
CA SER A 80 9.91 -16.45 -20.40
C SER A 80 11.15 -17.15 -20.94
N ALA A 81 11.12 -17.54 -22.22
CA ALA A 81 12.28 -18.06 -22.92
C ALA A 81 13.23 -16.91 -23.27
N THR A 82 14.52 -17.04 -22.96
CA THR A 82 15.56 -16.06 -23.30
C THR A 82 16.49 -16.60 -24.39
N ASP A 83 16.90 -17.85 -24.27
CA ASP A 83 17.69 -18.60 -25.27
C ASP A 83 17.08 -20.00 -25.44
N ALA A 84 15.79 -20.06 -25.69
CA ALA A 84 15.04 -21.30 -25.91
C ALA A 84 13.92 -21.05 -26.92
N PRO A 85 13.37 -22.10 -27.57
CA PRO A 85 12.19 -21.97 -28.41
C PRO A 85 11.04 -21.34 -27.62
N THR A 86 10.35 -20.34 -28.19
CA THR A 86 9.26 -19.64 -27.48
C THR A 86 8.06 -20.56 -27.22
N ASP A 87 7.85 -21.55 -28.09
CA ASP A 87 6.84 -22.61 -27.94
C ASP A 87 7.21 -23.66 -26.89
N ALA A 88 8.42 -23.60 -26.32
CA ALA A 88 8.77 -24.41 -25.17
C ALA A 88 8.03 -23.93 -23.90
N VAL A 89 7.53 -22.69 -23.86
CA VAL A 89 6.83 -22.11 -22.69
C VAL A 89 5.33 -22.08 -22.94
N ASP A 90 4.56 -22.64 -22.00
CA ASP A 90 3.11 -22.63 -21.98
C ASP A 90 2.58 -22.50 -20.54
N ALA A 91 1.79 -21.46 -20.26
CA ALA A 91 1.13 -21.21 -18.97
C ALA A 91 2.04 -21.41 -17.73
N GLY A 92 3.21 -20.77 -17.70
CA GLY A 92 4.17 -20.89 -16.59
C GLY A 92 4.90 -22.22 -16.49
N LYS A 93 4.81 -23.06 -17.53
CA LYS A 93 5.56 -24.30 -17.66
C LYS A 93 6.49 -24.22 -18.86
N ALA A 94 7.65 -24.87 -18.77
CA ALA A 94 8.53 -25.08 -19.90
C ALA A 94 8.72 -26.58 -20.16
N SER A 95 8.68 -26.99 -21.42
CA SER A 95 8.93 -28.37 -21.84
C SER A 95 9.53 -28.42 -23.24
N ALA A 96 10.68 -29.07 -23.41
CA ALA A 96 11.22 -29.38 -24.73
C ALA A 96 12.24 -30.51 -24.70
N THR A 97 12.54 -31.04 -25.89
CA THR A 97 13.74 -31.86 -26.15
C THR A 97 14.89 -30.94 -26.54
N LEU A 98 16.02 -31.06 -25.84
CA LEU A 98 17.26 -30.37 -26.14
C LEU A 98 18.28 -31.40 -26.68
N GLU A 99 18.55 -31.39 -27.98
CA GLU A 99 19.47 -32.38 -28.59
C GLU A 99 20.94 -32.13 -28.27
N ARG A 100 21.40 -30.89 -28.46
CA ARG A 100 22.75 -30.41 -28.12
C ARG A 100 22.66 -28.90 -28.00
N GLY A 101 23.28 -28.34 -26.97
CA GLY A 101 23.32 -26.89 -26.81
C GLY A 101 22.84 -26.46 -25.43
N VAL A 102 22.18 -25.31 -25.40
CA VAL A 102 21.75 -24.60 -24.20
C VAL A 102 20.33 -24.14 -24.44
N HIS A 103 19.47 -24.32 -23.45
CA HIS A 103 18.24 -23.55 -23.31
C HIS A 103 18.34 -22.67 -22.07
N GLU A 104 17.87 -21.42 -22.17
CA GLU A 104 17.82 -20.48 -21.04
C GLU A 104 16.46 -19.80 -20.93
N PHE A 105 15.99 -19.69 -19.69
CA PHE A 105 14.73 -19.06 -19.32
C PHE A 105 14.93 -18.05 -18.20
N GLN A 106 14.11 -17.00 -18.19
CA GLN A 106 13.93 -16.10 -17.06
C GLN A 106 12.62 -16.44 -16.36
N PHE A 107 12.63 -16.40 -15.03
CA PHE A 107 11.43 -16.71 -14.24
C PHE A 107 11.39 -15.93 -12.91
N SER A 108 10.21 -15.89 -12.29
CA SER A 108 10.01 -15.46 -10.90
C SER A 108 9.35 -16.56 -10.08
N GLY A 109 9.43 -16.45 -8.75
CA GLY A 109 8.89 -17.46 -7.83
C GLY A 109 9.74 -18.70 -7.73
N GLU A 110 9.09 -19.83 -7.42
CA GLU A 110 9.70 -21.13 -7.15
C GLU A 110 9.25 -22.18 -8.15
N PHE A 111 10.07 -23.23 -8.31
CA PHE A 111 9.68 -24.38 -9.12
C PHE A 111 8.54 -25.16 -8.46
N THR A 112 7.54 -25.54 -9.26
CA THR A 112 6.43 -26.39 -8.85
C THR A 112 6.61 -27.85 -9.24
N GLU A 113 7.36 -28.08 -10.31
CA GLU A 113 7.73 -29.40 -10.85
C GLU A 113 9.07 -29.23 -11.58
N PHE A 114 9.93 -30.25 -11.56
CA PHE A 114 11.14 -30.31 -12.40
C PHE A 114 11.46 -31.77 -12.73
N GLU A 115 11.36 -32.12 -14.01
CA GLU A 115 11.72 -33.42 -14.56
C GLU A 115 12.83 -33.24 -15.60
N LEU A 116 13.83 -34.12 -15.56
CA LEU A 116 14.93 -34.16 -16.52
C LEU A 116 15.24 -35.61 -16.89
N ASN A 117 15.07 -35.94 -18.17
CA ASN A 117 15.42 -37.23 -18.74
C ASN A 117 16.61 -37.07 -19.69
N GLY A 118 17.76 -37.60 -19.30
CA GLY A 118 19.02 -37.48 -20.05
C GLY A 118 20.12 -36.78 -19.26
N GLU A 119 21.32 -36.72 -19.84
CA GLU A 119 22.49 -36.12 -19.18
C GLU A 119 22.59 -34.63 -19.51
N ALA A 120 22.00 -33.77 -18.67
CA ALA A 120 22.13 -32.32 -18.79
C ALA A 120 22.66 -31.69 -17.49
N LYS A 121 23.41 -30.59 -17.65
CA LYS A 121 23.78 -29.69 -16.56
C LYS A 121 22.70 -28.63 -16.44
N VAL A 122 22.09 -28.51 -15.26
CA VAL A 122 21.15 -27.43 -14.94
C VAL A 122 21.83 -26.45 -13.99
N THR A 123 21.66 -25.16 -14.25
CA THR A 123 22.06 -24.09 -13.33
C THR A 123 20.91 -23.12 -13.12
N VAL A 124 20.72 -22.65 -11.89
CA VAL A 124 19.75 -21.62 -11.52
C VAL A 124 20.53 -20.43 -10.97
N ASN A 125 20.33 -19.24 -11.53
CA ASN A 125 21.09 -18.03 -11.20
C ASN A 125 22.63 -18.22 -11.32
N GLY A 126 23.05 -19.08 -12.26
CA GLY A 126 24.46 -19.43 -12.46
C GLY A 126 24.98 -20.55 -11.55
N GLU A 127 24.26 -20.89 -10.48
CA GLU A 127 24.65 -21.95 -9.52
C GLU A 127 24.17 -23.33 -9.97
N PRO A 128 24.95 -24.42 -9.76
CA PRO A 128 24.50 -25.79 -10.09
C PRO A 128 23.19 -26.16 -9.37
N PHE A 129 22.25 -26.73 -10.12
CA PHE A 129 20.95 -27.17 -9.60
C PHE A 129 20.82 -28.70 -9.76
N ASP A 130 20.67 -29.42 -8.64
CA ASP A 130 20.52 -30.86 -8.64
C ASP A 130 19.04 -31.25 -8.83
N VAL A 131 18.65 -31.55 -10.07
CA VAL A 131 17.28 -31.96 -10.40
C VAL A 131 16.91 -33.29 -9.74
N ALA A 132 17.87 -34.19 -9.51
CA ALA A 132 17.56 -35.50 -8.91
C ALA A 132 17.25 -35.40 -7.41
N ALA A 133 17.67 -34.32 -6.76
CA ALA A 133 17.35 -34.02 -5.37
C ALA A 133 16.09 -33.15 -5.22
N PHE A 134 15.40 -32.80 -6.31
CA PHE A 134 14.18 -32.00 -6.26
C PHE A 134 13.01 -32.81 -5.66
N PRO A 135 12.19 -32.22 -4.76
CA PRO A 135 12.37 -30.91 -4.11
C PRO A 135 13.47 -30.89 -3.02
N HIS A 136 14.17 -29.78 -2.85
CA HIS A 136 15.43 -29.75 -2.06
C HIS A 136 15.26 -29.71 -0.53
N ASN A 137 14.12 -29.22 -0.03
CA ASN A 137 13.87 -29.16 1.40
C ASN A 137 13.01 -30.32 1.88
N THR A 138 13.15 -30.68 3.15
CA THR A 138 12.35 -31.74 3.78
C THR A 138 11.87 -31.34 5.17
N LEU A 139 10.60 -31.62 5.44
CA LEU A 139 10.01 -31.64 6.78
C LEU A 139 9.60 -33.07 7.11
N LYS A 140 10.13 -33.63 8.19
CA LYS A 140 9.75 -34.93 8.72
C LYS A 140 8.81 -34.73 9.90
N ILE A 141 7.66 -35.40 9.85
CA ILE A 141 6.66 -35.43 10.91
C ILE A 141 6.68 -36.84 11.50
N ILE A 142 7.06 -36.97 12.76
CA ILE A 142 7.13 -38.24 13.48
C ILE A 142 6.09 -38.18 14.60
N PRO A 143 4.86 -38.64 14.33
CA PRO A 143 3.78 -38.52 15.29
C PRO A 143 3.92 -39.55 16.42
N SER A 144 3.55 -39.14 17.64
CA SER A 144 3.46 -40.05 18.80
C SER A 144 2.14 -40.85 18.82
N GLY A 145 1.15 -40.39 18.04
CA GLY A 145 -0.17 -40.99 17.85
C GLY A 145 -0.71 -40.75 16.44
N LYS A 146 -2.03 -40.68 16.27
CA LYS A 146 -2.62 -40.15 15.04
C LYS A 146 -2.64 -38.63 15.13
N VAL A 147 -2.06 -37.95 14.16
CA VAL A 147 -2.11 -36.49 14.02
C VAL A 147 -2.74 -36.11 12.67
N GLU A 148 -3.37 -34.95 12.63
CA GLU A 148 -3.80 -34.29 11.39
C GLU A 148 -2.78 -33.19 11.04
N PHE A 149 -2.50 -32.98 9.76
CA PHE A 149 -1.59 -31.92 9.33
C PHE A 149 -2.13 -31.20 8.08
N ASP A 150 -1.86 -29.90 7.99
CA ASP A 150 -2.03 -29.05 6.80
C ASP A 150 -0.74 -28.29 6.56
N VAL A 151 -0.15 -28.47 5.37
CA VAL A 151 1.14 -27.88 5.00
C VAL A 151 1.05 -27.22 3.64
N SER A 152 1.70 -26.07 3.49
CA SER A 152 1.89 -25.42 2.20
C SER A 152 3.30 -24.86 2.03
N ALA A 153 3.72 -24.75 0.78
CA ALA A 153 5.01 -24.19 0.40
C ALA A 153 4.87 -23.11 -0.67
N SER A 154 5.90 -22.28 -0.82
CA SER A 154 5.99 -21.28 -1.89
C SER A 154 6.27 -21.94 -3.24
N GLY A 155 6.89 -23.12 -3.26
CA GLY A 155 7.07 -23.97 -4.44
C GLY A 155 6.30 -25.29 -4.38
N GLY A 156 6.70 -26.23 -5.24
CA GLY A 156 6.12 -27.58 -5.30
C GLY A 156 6.40 -28.38 -4.04
N LEU A 157 5.48 -29.26 -3.66
CA LEU A 157 5.69 -30.20 -2.57
C LEU A 157 5.34 -31.64 -2.95
N GLU A 158 5.93 -32.60 -2.26
CA GLU A 158 5.65 -34.02 -2.36
C GLU A 158 5.57 -34.62 -0.96
N VAL A 159 4.61 -35.52 -0.75
CA VAL A 159 4.43 -36.16 0.55
C VAL A 159 4.57 -37.66 0.41
N THR A 160 5.45 -38.24 1.23
CA THR A 160 5.64 -39.69 1.33
C THR A 160 5.21 -40.19 2.71
N GLY A 161 4.35 -41.21 2.73
CA GLY A 161 3.74 -41.77 3.94
C GLY A 161 2.42 -41.09 4.33
N GLY A 162 1.68 -41.71 5.24
CA GLY A 162 0.38 -41.19 5.72
C GLY A 162 -0.77 -41.36 4.72
N SER A 163 -1.91 -40.76 5.06
CA SER A 163 -3.06 -40.62 4.16
C SER A 163 -3.18 -39.15 3.81
N VAL A 164 -2.97 -38.79 2.54
CA VAL A 164 -2.76 -37.41 2.11
C VAL A 164 -3.70 -37.04 0.98
N GLU A 165 -4.36 -35.90 1.12
CA GLU A 165 -5.04 -35.18 0.05
C GLU A 165 -4.17 -34.01 -0.40
N ARG A 166 -4.15 -33.76 -1.71
CA ARG A 166 -3.34 -32.68 -2.31
C ARG A 166 -4.27 -31.71 -3.05
N PRO A 167 -4.81 -30.69 -2.36
CA PRO A 167 -5.64 -29.67 -3.01
C PRO A 167 -4.91 -28.92 -4.12
N SER A 168 -3.56 -28.83 -4.06
CA SER A 168 -2.74 -28.25 -5.12
C SER A 168 -1.33 -28.86 -5.14
N THR A 169 -0.51 -28.45 -6.11
CA THR A 169 0.92 -28.84 -6.16
C THR A 169 1.73 -28.29 -5.00
N ARG A 170 1.20 -27.29 -4.28
CA ARG A 170 1.85 -26.56 -3.19
C ARG A 170 1.15 -26.70 -1.84
N ARG A 171 0.09 -27.53 -1.75
CA ARG A 171 -0.64 -27.79 -0.51
C ARG A 171 -0.91 -29.28 -0.33
N ALA A 172 -0.71 -29.78 0.88
CA ALA A 172 -1.12 -31.11 1.29
C ALA A 172 -1.81 -31.04 2.64
N THR A 173 -2.86 -31.85 2.80
CA THR A 173 -3.57 -32.06 4.06
C THR A 173 -3.69 -33.56 4.30
N GLY A 174 -3.75 -34.00 5.54
CA GLY A 174 -3.93 -35.42 5.79
C GLY A 174 -3.67 -35.88 7.21
N TYR A 175 -3.60 -37.20 7.35
CA TYR A 175 -3.36 -37.86 8.63
C TYR A 175 -2.05 -38.63 8.62
N ALA A 176 -1.29 -38.47 9.71
CA ALA A 176 -0.08 -39.23 9.97
C ALA A 176 -0.28 -40.13 11.21
N SER A 177 -0.10 -41.44 11.03
CA SER A 177 -0.01 -42.43 12.13
C SER A 177 1.36 -43.11 12.18
N GLY A 178 2.23 -42.75 11.26
CA GLY A 178 3.64 -43.13 11.19
C GLY A 178 4.41 -41.99 10.54
N LYS A 179 5.72 -42.17 10.35
CA LYS A 179 6.58 -41.13 9.77
C LYS A 179 6.05 -40.64 8.42
N VAL A 180 5.83 -39.34 8.32
CA VAL A 180 5.54 -38.62 7.07
C VAL A 180 6.75 -37.76 6.71
N THR A 181 7.08 -37.70 5.43
CA THR A 181 8.10 -36.78 4.90
C THR A 181 7.45 -35.90 3.84
N VAL A 182 7.50 -34.59 4.07
CA VAL A 182 7.09 -33.55 3.13
C VAL A 182 8.36 -33.01 2.49
N ALA A 183 8.62 -33.36 1.24
CA ALA A 183 9.65 -32.69 0.43
C ALA A 183 9.02 -31.44 -0.19
N TYR A 184 9.73 -30.31 -0.22
CA TYR A 184 9.20 -29.07 -0.78
C TYR A 184 10.29 -28.16 -1.36
N GLU A 185 9.89 -27.29 -2.28
CA GLU A 185 10.72 -26.24 -2.88
C GLU A 185 10.40 -24.87 -2.27
N GLY A 186 11.41 -23.99 -2.21
CA GLY A 186 11.28 -22.69 -1.56
C GLY A 186 11.15 -22.80 -0.05
N GLU A 187 10.13 -22.16 0.51
CA GLU A 187 9.87 -22.13 1.95
C GLU A 187 8.48 -22.65 2.30
N LEU A 188 8.31 -23.06 3.55
CA LEU A 188 6.98 -23.37 4.08
C LEU A 188 6.24 -22.06 4.32
N THR A 189 5.03 -21.98 3.81
CA THR A 189 4.15 -20.80 3.91
C THR A 189 2.98 -21.04 4.84
N TYR A 190 2.74 -22.28 5.23
CA TYR A 190 1.79 -22.61 6.28
C TYR A 190 2.10 -23.98 6.84
N PHE A 191 1.90 -24.13 8.14
CA PHE A 191 1.98 -25.40 8.82
C PHE A 191 1.03 -25.40 10.01
N ASP A 192 0.10 -26.36 10.01
CA ASP A 192 -0.74 -26.68 11.16
C ASP A 192 -0.67 -28.18 11.42
N ILE A 193 -0.69 -28.54 12.69
CA ILE A 193 -0.66 -29.93 13.13
C ILE A 193 -1.51 -30.09 14.39
N ASP A 194 -2.53 -30.94 14.31
CA ASP A 194 -3.35 -31.31 15.46
C ASP A 194 -2.81 -32.62 16.06
N GLY A 195 -2.05 -32.46 17.14
CA GLY A 195 -1.50 -33.53 17.97
C GLY A 195 0.02 -33.53 18.12
N ASP A 196 0.51 -34.40 19.00
CA ASP A 196 1.92 -34.43 19.39
C ASP A 196 2.80 -35.15 18.34
N ALA A 197 3.72 -34.41 17.74
CA ALA A 197 4.73 -34.94 16.82
C ALA A 197 6.11 -34.32 17.03
N GLU A 198 7.16 -35.13 16.82
CA GLU A 198 8.51 -34.61 16.64
C GLU A 198 8.65 -34.11 15.19
N LEU A 199 9.16 -32.89 15.04
CA LEU A 199 9.36 -32.25 13.74
C LEU A 199 10.85 -32.08 13.46
N THR A 200 11.28 -32.46 12.26
CA THR A 200 12.64 -32.23 11.79
C THR A 200 12.63 -31.58 10.41
N LYS A 201 13.12 -30.33 10.31
CA LYS A 201 13.28 -29.57 9.07
C LYS A 201 14.73 -29.64 8.61
N ASN A 202 14.98 -30.21 7.44
CA ASN A 202 16.33 -30.38 6.87
C ASN A 202 17.34 -31.02 7.84
N GLY A 203 16.87 -31.99 8.64
CA GLY A 203 17.70 -32.68 9.64
C GLY A 203 17.83 -31.94 10.99
N THR A 204 17.31 -30.73 11.11
CA THR A 204 17.31 -29.94 12.35
C THR A 204 15.96 -30.05 13.06
N SER A 205 15.98 -30.31 14.37
CA SER A 205 14.74 -30.33 15.18
C SER A 205 14.10 -28.96 15.20
N VAL A 206 12.79 -28.89 15.01
CA VAL A 206 11.99 -27.66 15.05
C VAL A 206 10.70 -27.89 15.84
N THR A 207 10.00 -26.83 16.20
CA THR A 207 8.64 -26.87 16.77
C THR A 207 7.63 -26.40 15.72
N SER A 208 6.34 -26.54 15.99
CA SER A 208 5.28 -25.95 15.13
C SER A 208 5.40 -24.42 15.04
N GLU A 209 5.88 -23.77 16.10
CA GLU A 209 6.08 -22.31 16.14
C GLU A 209 7.30 -21.86 15.32
N THR A 210 8.33 -22.71 15.20
CA THR A 210 9.60 -22.36 14.55
C THR A 210 9.83 -23.04 13.20
N VAL A 211 8.84 -23.78 12.68
CA VAL A 211 8.97 -24.50 11.41
C VAL A 211 8.83 -23.56 10.22
N LEU A 212 8.02 -22.51 10.36
CA LEU A 212 7.86 -21.45 9.38
C LEU A 212 9.02 -20.44 9.46
N PRO A 213 9.39 -19.81 8.34
CA PRO A 213 10.27 -18.64 8.36
C PRO A 213 9.68 -17.50 9.19
N SER A 214 10.54 -16.62 9.72
CA SER A 214 10.10 -15.40 10.40
C SER A 214 9.33 -14.48 9.45
N THR A 215 8.26 -13.85 9.94
CA THR A 215 7.45 -12.86 9.24
C THR A 215 7.70 -11.43 9.74
N GLN A 216 8.76 -11.24 10.52
CA GLN A 216 9.09 -9.98 11.19
C GLN A 216 10.26 -9.30 10.45
N PRO A 217 10.00 -8.44 9.43
CA PRO A 217 11.03 -7.82 8.61
C PRO A 217 11.83 -6.73 9.32
N HIS A 218 11.25 -6.14 10.35
CA HIS A 218 11.80 -4.97 11.01
C HIS A 218 12.51 -5.35 12.30
N VAL A 219 13.47 -4.52 12.68
CA VAL A 219 14.21 -4.65 13.94
C VAL A 219 14.17 -3.34 14.69
N ALA A 220 13.90 -3.44 15.99
CA ALA A 220 14.06 -2.35 16.93
C ALA A 220 15.20 -2.68 17.90
N HIS A 221 16.12 -1.74 18.07
CA HIS A 221 17.13 -1.76 19.11
C HIS A 221 16.74 -0.77 20.20
N ILE A 222 16.65 -1.27 21.43
CA ILE A 222 16.27 -0.49 22.60
C ILE A 222 17.42 -0.55 23.59
N GLU A 223 18.01 0.60 23.90
CA GLU A 223 19.13 0.70 24.81
C GLU A 223 19.02 1.95 25.68
N THR A 224 19.82 2.01 26.74
CA THR A 224 19.98 3.25 27.50
C THR A 224 21.45 3.67 27.56
N THR A 225 21.68 4.97 27.41
CA THR A 225 23.02 5.56 27.52
C THR A 225 23.45 5.76 28.98
N ARG A 226 22.49 5.84 29.91
CA ARG A 226 22.73 6.02 31.35
C ARG A 226 21.57 5.45 32.16
N GLY A 227 21.90 4.66 33.17
CA GLY A 227 20.95 4.14 34.13
C GLY A 227 20.24 2.88 33.65
N SER A 228 19.01 2.70 34.07
CA SER A 228 18.10 1.66 33.59
C SER A 228 16.69 2.24 33.57
N HIS A 229 15.95 1.98 32.50
CA HIS A 229 14.57 2.46 32.34
C HIS A 229 13.69 1.29 31.96
N GLU A 230 12.47 1.22 32.51
CA GLU A 230 11.45 0.36 31.92
C GLU A 230 10.89 1.05 30.67
N PHE A 231 10.50 0.23 29.70
CA PHE A 231 9.99 0.71 28.43
C PHE A 231 8.83 -0.16 27.97
N ASP A 232 7.97 0.46 27.15
CA ASP A 232 6.98 -0.22 26.33
C ASP A 232 7.17 0.22 24.87
N LEU A 233 7.26 -0.75 23.96
CA LEU A 233 7.23 -0.55 22.51
C LEU A 233 5.95 -1.22 21.98
N VAL A 234 5.12 -0.46 21.26
CA VAL A 234 3.90 -0.98 20.62
C VAL A 234 4.09 -0.93 19.11
N VAL A 235 3.84 -2.06 18.45
CA VAL A 235 3.85 -2.22 17.00
C VAL A 235 2.46 -2.64 16.50
N GLY A 236 2.19 -2.43 15.21
CA GLY A 236 0.87 -2.68 14.61
C GLY A 236 0.52 -4.17 14.43
N ASP A 237 1.50 -5.06 14.52
CA ASP A 237 1.28 -6.50 14.35
C ASP A 237 1.93 -7.34 15.44
N ASP A 238 2.94 -8.14 15.11
CA ASP A 238 3.55 -9.06 16.05
C ASP A 238 4.99 -8.65 16.34
N ALA A 239 5.46 -8.99 17.53
CA ALA A 239 6.82 -8.71 17.96
C ALA A 239 7.39 -9.91 18.72
N SER A 240 8.66 -10.19 18.49
CA SER A 240 9.42 -11.18 19.25
C SER A 240 10.73 -10.59 19.75
N VAL A 241 11.14 -11.05 20.93
CA VAL A 241 12.40 -10.62 21.54
C VAL A 241 13.50 -11.60 21.11
N THR A 242 14.46 -11.13 20.31
CA THR A 242 15.51 -11.98 19.73
C THR A 242 16.81 -11.97 20.53
N ASP A 243 17.16 -10.83 21.13
CA ASP A 243 18.22 -10.73 22.14
C ASP A 243 17.77 -9.75 23.23
N SER A 244 17.79 -10.18 24.48
CA SER A 244 17.43 -9.29 25.60
C SER A 244 18.24 -9.54 26.84
N VAL A 245 18.16 -8.56 27.73
CA VAL A 245 18.46 -8.74 29.14
C VAL A 245 17.23 -9.36 29.80
N THR A 246 17.45 -10.26 30.76
CA THR A 246 16.38 -11.00 31.45
C THR A 246 15.22 -10.10 31.88
N GLY A 247 14.00 -10.44 31.47
CA GLY A 247 12.77 -9.77 31.89
C GLY A 247 12.01 -9.02 30.79
N THR A 248 12.51 -8.97 29.54
CA THR A 248 11.74 -8.45 28.41
C THR A 248 10.75 -9.50 27.90
N THR A 249 9.50 -9.11 27.69
CA THR A 249 8.42 -9.94 27.16
C THR A 249 7.77 -9.27 25.96
N ALA A 250 7.29 -10.05 25.00
CA ALA A 250 6.47 -9.58 23.89
C ALA A 250 5.12 -10.30 23.90
N GLU A 251 4.03 -9.54 23.84
CA GLU A 251 2.66 -10.06 23.79
C GLU A 251 1.82 -9.16 22.87
N GLY A 252 1.28 -9.75 21.78
CA GLY A 252 0.33 -9.06 20.89
C GLY A 252 0.83 -7.72 20.33
N GLY A 253 2.08 -7.67 19.86
CA GLY A 253 2.69 -6.44 19.34
C GLY A 253 3.16 -5.45 20.40
N THR A 254 2.97 -5.74 21.70
CA THR A 254 3.52 -4.93 22.78
C THR A 254 4.76 -5.62 23.36
N VAL A 255 5.89 -4.90 23.37
CA VAL A 255 7.14 -5.34 24.01
C VAL A 255 7.41 -4.49 25.22
N SER A 256 7.40 -5.12 26.39
CA SER A 256 7.69 -4.49 27.67
C SER A 256 8.97 -5.06 28.26
N GLY A 257 9.80 -4.21 28.84
CA GLY A 257 11.04 -4.67 29.45
C GLY A 257 11.81 -3.58 30.16
N ARG A 258 13.04 -3.90 30.57
CA ARG A 258 13.96 -2.96 31.21
C ARG A 258 15.21 -2.79 30.36
N ALA A 259 15.38 -1.61 29.78
CA ALA A 259 16.57 -1.23 29.05
C ALA A 259 17.74 -1.02 30.02
N VAL A 260 18.88 -1.63 29.70
CA VAL A 260 20.18 -1.43 30.38
C VAL A 260 21.25 -1.13 29.33
N ASN A 261 22.52 -1.07 29.72
CA ASN A 261 23.63 -0.78 28.80
C ASN A 261 23.87 -1.85 27.71
N LYS A 262 23.14 -2.98 27.74
CA LYS A 262 23.12 -3.96 26.64
C LYS A 262 21.84 -3.71 25.83
N PRO A 263 21.93 -3.52 24.50
CA PRO A 263 20.76 -3.37 23.65
C PRO A 263 19.82 -4.58 23.76
N THR A 264 18.53 -4.30 23.82
CA THR A 264 17.48 -5.27 23.57
C THR A 264 17.14 -5.20 22.08
N GLN A 265 17.18 -6.33 21.40
CA GLN A 265 16.78 -6.48 20.00
C GLN A 265 15.39 -7.11 19.95
N VAL A 266 14.50 -6.44 19.23
CA VAL A 266 13.13 -6.85 18.98
C VAL A 266 12.97 -7.01 17.48
N SER A 267 12.54 -8.17 17.02
CA SER A 267 12.06 -8.34 15.65
C SER A 267 10.55 -8.09 15.64
N TYR A 268 10.04 -7.36 14.66
CA TYR A 268 8.62 -7.04 14.60
C TYR A 268 8.08 -6.95 13.17
N SER A 269 6.74 -7.03 13.05
CA SER A 269 5.97 -6.75 11.84
C SER A 269 5.01 -5.58 12.08
N GLY A 270 4.60 -4.93 10.99
CA GLY A 270 3.76 -3.74 11.04
C GLY A 270 4.53 -2.49 11.46
N GLN A 271 3.81 -1.38 11.60
CA GLN A 271 4.42 -0.09 11.94
C GLN A 271 4.65 0.05 13.44
N THR A 272 5.67 0.82 13.83
CA THR A 272 5.82 1.20 15.24
C THR A 272 4.80 2.28 15.56
N THR A 273 3.93 2.09 16.55
CA THR A 273 2.87 3.05 16.90
C THR A 273 3.18 3.84 18.15
N GLN A 274 3.87 3.24 19.13
CA GLN A 274 4.21 3.89 20.38
C GLN A 274 5.55 3.44 20.96
N PHE A 275 6.30 4.36 21.53
CA PHE A 275 7.43 4.08 22.40
C PHE A 275 7.34 4.88 23.69
N GLN A 276 7.33 4.22 24.84
CA GLN A 276 7.06 4.81 26.14
C GLN A 276 8.13 4.42 27.17
N ARG A 277 8.42 5.36 28.07
CA ARG A 277 9.27 5.19 29.26
C ARG A 277 8.43 5.02 30.52
N ASP A 278 9.01 4.40 31.55
CA ASP A 278 8.41 4.10 32.85
C ASP A 278 7.78 5.29 33.59
N ASP A 279 8.24 6.50 33.34
CA ASP A 279 7.67 7.72 33.93
C ASP A 279 6.45 8.29 33.19
N GLY A 280 6.06 7.68 32.07
CA GLY A 280 4.92 8.10 31.24
C GLY A 280 5.29 9.01 30.07
N ALA A 281 6.57 9.38 29.91
CA ALA A 281 7.04 10.06 28.70
C ALA A 281 6.91 9.11 27.49
N LYS A 282 6.30 9.56 26.39
CA LYS A 282 6.11 8.71 25.21
C LYS A 282 6.13 9.44 23.87
N MET A 283 6.56 8.72 22.85
CA MET A 283 6.42 9.08 21.43
C MET A 283 5.33 8.21 20.82
N VAL A 284 4.38 8.85 20.13
CA VAL A 284 3.35 8.16 19.33
C VAL A 284 3.61 8.49 17.87
N PHE A 285 3.80 7.48 17.05
CA PHE A 285 4.09 7.62 15.62
C PHE A 285 2.79 7.44 14.83
N ASP A 286 2.51 8.39 13.95
CA ASP A 286 1.31 8.48 13.13
C ASP A 286 1.76 8.52 11.67
N ASP A 287 2.20 7.37 11.15
CA ASP A 287 2.69 7.19 9.77
C ASP A 287 1.75 7.71 8.69
N PRO A 288 0.43 7.48 8.77
CA PRO A 288 -0.49 7.94 7.73
C PRO A 288 -0.50 9.46 7.58
N SER A 289 -0.14 10.19 8.63
CA SER A 289 -0.02 11.64 8.64
C SER A 289 1.41 12.15 8.75
N ASN A 290 2.40 11.26 8.70
CA ASN A 290 3.84 11.53 8.91
C ASN A 290 4.10 12.43 10.13
N LYS A 291 3.44 12.12 11.25
CA LYS A 291 3.51 12.92 12.49
C LYS A 291 4.00 12.09 13.65
N VAL A 292 4.82 12.70 14.51
CA VAL A 292 5.20 12.14 15.80
C VAL A 292 4.67 13.04 16.92
N LYS A 293 3.89 12.47 17.84
CA LYS A 293 3.34 13.15 19.01
C LYS A 293 4.18 12.80 20.22
N LEU A 294 4.78 13.82 20.82
CA LEU A 294 5.67 13.75 21.97
C LEU A 294 4.88 14.14 23.21
N HIS A 295 4.70 13.22 24.14
CA HIS A 295 3.92 13.42 25.36
C HIS A 295 4.85 13.42 26.57
N ALA A 296 4.92 14.55 27.28
CA ALA A 296 5.60 14.61 28.57
C ALA A 296 4.74 14.00 29.68
N PRO A 297 5.36 13.47 30.76
CA PRO A 297 4.63 13.00 31.93
C PRO A 297 3.95 14.18 32.64
N THR A 298 2.95 13.90 33.49
CA THR A 298 2.14 14.97 34.11
C THR A 298 2.93 15.88 35.04
N ASP A 299 4.01 15.36 35.63
CA ASP A 299 4.69 15.98 36.77
C ASP A 299 6.09 16.50 36.41
N ASP A 300 6.61 16.20 35.21
CA ASP A 300 7.95 16.62 34.78
C ASP A 300 8.00 16.91 33.28
N SER A 301 8.91 17.78 32.88
CA SER A 301 9.25 17.96 31.47
C SER A 301 10.04 16.75 30.96
N ALA A 302 9.89 16.44 29.67
CA ALA A 302 10.66 15.40 29.01
C ALA A 302 11.37 15.92 27.76
N GLU A 303 12.57 15.42 27.54
CA GLU A 303 13.37 15.70 26.35
C GLU A 303 13.23 14.54 25.35
N PHE A 304 12.91 14.88 24.11
CA PHE A 304 12.73 13.95 23.00
C PHE A 304 13.68 14.28 21.87
N THR A 305 14.22 13.26 21.20
CA THR A 305 15.00 13.44 19.97
C THR A 305 14.53 12.43 18.92
N PRO A 306 13.39 12.67 18.25
CA PRO A 306 12.91 11.80 17.17
C PRO A 306 13.85 11.86 15.96
N ARG A 307 13.85 10.81 15.12
CA ARG A 307 14.72 10.70 13.94
C ARG A 307 13.96 10.16 12.74
N ALA A 308 14.24 10.66 11.55
CA ALA A 308 13.65 10.19 10.30
C ALA A 308 14.67 10.24 9.14
N THR A 309 14.46 9.46 8.09
CA THR A 309 15.42 9.33 6.97
C THR A 309 15.61 10.62 6.17
N GLU A 310 14.56 11.44 6.02
CA GLU A 310 14.64 12.74 5.32
C GLU A 310 14.53 13.95 6.28
N GLY A 311 14.36 13.69 7.57
CA GLY A 311 14.35 14.70 8.64
C GLY A 311 12.97 15.08 9.18
N ILE A 312 12.96 16.03 10.10
CA ILE A 312 11.84 16.42 10.95
C ILE A 312 11.71 17.93 10.94
N ALA A 313 10.49 18.41 10.68
CA ALA A 313 10.15 19.82 10.72
C ALA A 313 10.11 20.34 12.17
N TYR A 314 11.00 21.27 12.50
CA TYR A 314 11.10 21.87 13.82
C TYR A 314 11.64 23.31 13.72
N GLU A 315 10.97 24.27 14.37
CA GLU A 315 11.37 25.70 14.38
C GLU A 315 11.57 26.32 12.98
N SER A 316 10.73 25.96 12.01
CA SER A 316 10.83 26.37 10.59
C SER A 316 12.02 25.79 9.81
N GLU A 317 12.73 24.82 10.38
CA GLU A 317 13.82 24.09 9.72
C GLU A 317 13.49 22.60 9.62
N VAL A 318 14.09 21.91 8.65
CA VAL A 318 14.08 20.44 8.59
C VAL A 318 15.40 19.95 9.19
N ARG A 319 15.33 19.21 10.30
CA ARG A 319 16.48 18.67 11.03
C ARG A 319 16.38 17.15 11.12
N GLU A 320 17.49 16.43 10.97
CA GLU A 320 17.48 14.96 11.06
C GLU A 320 17.06 14.44 12.45
N ALA A 321 17.49 15.14 13.51
CA ALA A 321 17.30 14.72 14.90
C ALA A 321 17.13 15.93 15.84
N PRO A 322 16.03 16.71 15.75
CA PRO A 322 15.82 17.85 16.63
C PRO A 322 15.58 17.39 18.07
N THR A 323 16.26 18.03 19.03
CA THR A 323 15.97 17.85 20.45
C THR A 323 14.86 18.79 20.88
N VAL A 324 13.78 18.24 21.42
CA VAL A 324 12.57 18.97 21.80
C VAL A 324 12.26 18.72 23.27
N THR A 325 12.20 19.79 24.06
CA THR A 325 11.74 19.72 25.45
C THR A 325 10.25 20.01 25.50
N VAL A 326 9.47 19.04 25.99
CA VAL A 326 8.02 19.17 26.18
C VAL A 326 7.74 19.41 27.66
N PRO A 327 7.04 20.51 28.05
CA PRO A 327 6.69 20.78 29.43
C PRO A 327 5.78 19.71 30.06
N ALA A 328 5.79 19.63 31.39
CA ALA A 328 4.98 18.66 32.14
C ALA A 328 3.50 18.70 31.75
N GLY A 329 2.93 17.54 31.44
CA GLY A 329 1.54 17.34 31.04
C GLY A 329 1.18 17.88 29.65
N GLU A 330 2.14 18.40 28.89
CA GLU A 330 1.92 18.90 27.54
C GLU A 330 2.22 17.83 26.47
N MET A 331 1.75 18.12 25.26
CA MET A 331 2.05 17.35 24.05
C MET A 331 2.57 18.30 22.97
N ARG A 332 3.57 17.85 22.22
CA ARG A 332 4.07 18.50 21.00
C ARG A 332 3.93 17.54 19.82
N GLN A 333 3.50 18.05 18.68
CA GLN A 333 3.41 17.26 17.45
C GLN A 333 4.45 17.79 16.47
N LEU A 334 5.23 16.90 15.86
CA LEU A 334 6.20 17.23 14.83
C LEU A 334 5.87 16.45 13.57
N LYS A 335 6.16 17.05 12.41
CA LYS A 335 6.06 16.37 11.12
C LYS A 335 7.43 15.80 10.74
N TYR A 336 7.47 14.58 10.22
CA TYR A 336 8.68 13.99 9.64
C TYR A 336 8.52 13.74 8.15
N PHE A 337 9.66 13.46 7.50
CA PHE A 337 9.77 13.14 6.10
C PHE A 337 10.57 11.85 5.94
N GLY A 338 10.18 11.01 4.98
CA GLY A 338 10.70 9.66 4.85
C GLY A 338 10.20 8.73 5.97
N ASP A 339 11.02 7.76 6.34
CA ASP A 339 10.68 6.75 7.35
C ASP A 339 11.21 7.16 8.72
N ILE A 340 10.45 6.82 9.76
CA ILE A 340 10.89 7.05 11.14
C ILE A 340 12.00 6.06 11.53
N LEU A 341 13.12 6.58 12.02
CA LEU A 341 14.29 5.79 12.46
C LEU A 341 14.29 5.53 13.98
N GLY A 342 13.23 5.94 14.67
CA GLY A 342 13.10 5.89 16.14
C GLY A 342 13.36 7.25 16.79
N GLY A 343 13.99 7.24 17.96
CA GLY A 343 14.30 8.45 18.71
C GLY A 343 14.70 8.20 20.15
N ASP A 344 15.09 9.27 20.84
CA ASP A 344 15.51 9.22 22.24
C ASP A 344 14.43 9.87 23.15
N ILE A 345 14.13 9.25 24.30
CA ILE A 345 13.36 9.82 25.43
C ILE A 345 14.32 9.98 26.61
N GLY A 346 14.99 11.13 26.70
CA GLY A 346 16.14 11.34 27.58
C GLY A 346 17.29 10.38 27.26
N SER A 347 17.66 9.51 28.20
CA SER A 347 18.74 8.53 28.01
C SER A 347 18.28 7.21 27.37
N LEU A 348 16.97 6.98 27.23
CA LEU A 348 16.39 5.79 26.61
C LEU A 348 16.31 5.99 25.10
N ARG A 349 16.90 5.08 24.32
CA ARG A 349 16.98 5.16 22.86
C ARG A 349 16.22 4.03 22.21
N LEU A 350 15.45 4.38 21.18
CA LEU A 350 14.87 3.47 20.20
C LEU A 350 15.55 3.72 18.85
N SER A 351 16.05 2.67 18.22
CA SER A 351 16.52 2.71 16.82
C SER A 351 15.75 1.69 16.02
N LEU A 352 15.12 2.13 14.93
CA LEU A 352 14.30 1.30 14.05
C LEU A 352 15.05 1.02 12.76
N SER A 353 15.02 -0.23 12.31
CA SER A 353 15.56 -0.70 11.04
C SER A 353 14.44 -1.39 10.28
N HIS A 354 13.97 -0.74 9.20
CA HIS A 354 12.84 -1.24 8.41
C HIS A 354 13.23 -2.31 7.39
N ASP A 355 14.50 -2.34 6.95
CA ASP A 355 14.97 -3.22 5.87
C ASP A 355 16.03 -4.23 6.33
N GLU A 356 16.06 -4.60 7.60
CA GLU A 356 17.09 -5.53 8.10
C GLU A 356 16.89 -6.95 7.56
N TYR A 357 15.63 -7.41 7.49
CA TYR A 357 15.28 -8.74 7.01
C TYR A 357 14.27 -8.67 5.87
N PRO A 358 14.67 -8.23 4.66
CA PRO A 358 13.75 -8.11 3.52
C PRO A 358 13.11 -9.45 3.14
N ALA A 359 13.83 -10.56 3.33
CA ALA A 359 13.29 -11.90 3.11
C ALA A 359 12.13 -12.24 4.06
N ALA A 360 12.09 -11.68 5.27
CA ALA A 360 10.99 -11.91 6.20
C ALA A 360 9.72 -11.15 5.80
N ALA A 361 9.83 -10.02 5.09
CA ALA A 361 8.67 -9.35 4.48
C ALA A 361 8.08 -10.22 3.36
N ASP A 362 8.95 -10.80 2.53
CA ASP A 362 8.54 -11.73 1.49
C ASP A 362 7.85 -12.97 2.09
N SER A 363 8.42 -13.54 3.16
CA SER A 363 7.81 -14.65 3.89
C SER A 363 6.48 -14.28 4.53
N ALA A 364 6.35 -13.09 5.12
CA ALA A 364 5.10 -12.62 5.70
C ALA A 364 3.98 -12.56 4.65
N LEU A 365 4.29 -12.05 3.46
CA LEU A 365 3.35 -11.95 2.35
C LEU A 365 2.95 -13.34 1.81
N LEU A 366 3.91 -14.26 1.69
CA LEU A 366 3.65 -15.64 1.27
C LEU A 366 2.79 -16.41 2.30
N GLN A 367 3.03 -16.19 3.60
CA GLN A 367 2.25 -16.80 4.68
C GLN A 367 0.83 -16.23 4.74
N LEU A 368 0.68 -14.90 4.63
CA LEU A 368 -0.62 -14.24 4.53
C LEU A 368 -1.43 -14.77 3.34
N SER A 369 -0.79 -14.89 2.19
CA SER A 369 -1.42 -15.46 1.00
C SER A 369 -1.82 -16.92 1.20
N ALA A 370 -1.00 -17.73 1.87
CA ALA A 370 -1.34 -19.11 2.18
C ALA A 370 -2.55 -19.21 3.12
N GLU A 371 -2.69 -18.29 4.08
CA GLU A 371 -3.88 -18.17 4.95
C GLU A 371 -5.14 -17.95 4.09
N VAL A 372 -5.12 -16.93 3.22
CA VAL A 372 -6.25 -16.59 2.34
C VAL A 372 -6.59 -17.72 1.36
N GLN A 373 -5.58 -18.43 0.83
CA GLN A 373 -5.75 -19.57 -0.08
C GLN A 373 -6.53 -20.75 0.53
N ARG A 374 -6.65 -20.83 1.86
CA ARG A 374 -7.41 -21.90 2.53
C ARG A 374 -8.91 -21.67 2.50
N HIS A 375 -9.32 -20.43 2.27
CA HIS A 375 -10.72 -20.08 2.22
C HIS A 375 -11.37 -20.65 0.94
N SER A 376 -12.59 -21.20 1.05
CA SER A 376 -13.28 -21.82 -0.10
C SER A 376 -13.51 -20.84 -1.25
N ALA A 377 -13.84 -19.57 -0.93
CA ALA A 377 -13.98 -18.50 -1.92
C ALA A 377 -12.73 -18.31 -2.80
N PHE A 378 -11.52 -18.57 -2.28
CA PHE A 378 -10.30 -18.51 -3.07
C PHE A 378 -10.31 -19.56 -4.19
N SER A 379 -10.72 -20.79 -3.88
CA SER A 379 -10.83 -21.87 -4.88
C SER A 379 -11.82 -21.52 -5.99
N GLU A 380 -12.89 -20.80 -5.66
CA GLU A 380 -13.86 -20.35 -6.65
C GLU A 380 -13.33 -19.20 -7.50
N LEU A 381 -12.70 -18.20 -6.86
CA LEU A 381 -12.05 -17.11 -7.57
C LEU A 381 -10.99 -17.61 -8.55
N THR A 382 -10.14 -18.56 -8.13
CA THR A 382 -9.11 -19.14 -8.99
C THR A 382 -9.69 -19.96 -10.14
N THR A 383 -10.81 -20.66 -9.92
CA THR A 383 -11.53 -21.37 -10.99
C THR A 383 -12.08 -20.39 -12.03
N ASN A 384 -12.63 -19.25 -11.59
CA ASN A 384 -13.09 -18.20 -12.48
C ASN A 384 -11.92 -17.52 -13.22
N ALA A 385 -10.84 -17.20 -12.50
CA ALA A 385 -9.65 -16.55 -13.05
C ALA A 385 -8.92 -17.43 -14.08
N ALA A 386 -8.96 -18.76 -13.93
CA ALA A 386 -8.36 -19.72 -14.85
C ALA A 386 -8.91 -19.64 -16.29
N GLN A 387 -10.05 -18.98 -16.50
CA GLN A 387 -10.58 -18.70 -17.83
C GLN A 387 -9.91 -17.51 -18.51
N ASP A 388 -9.26 -16.65 -17.74
CA ASP A 388 -8.69 -15.39 -18.21
C ASP A 388 -7.16 -15.39 -18.16
N GLY A 389 -6.57 -16.13 -17.22
CA GLY A 389 -5.13 -16.34 -17.11
C GLY A 389 -4.74 -17.20 -15.89
N ARG A 390 -3.44 -17.28 -15.62
CA ARG A 390 -2.88 -18.04 -14.50
C ARG A 390 -2.65 -17.15 -13.29
N VAL A 391 -3.03 -17.63 -12.11
CA VAL A 391 -2.77 -16.95 -10.83
C VAL A 391 -1.29 -17.08 -10.47
N ARG A 392 -0.65 -15.94 -10.16
CA ARG A 392 0.71 -15.91 -9.63
C ARG A 392 0.71 -16.19 -8.13
N TYR A 393 1.66 -17.01 -7.69
CA TYR A 393 1.86 -17.36 -6.28
C TYR A 393 3.26 -17.00 -5.78
N ASP A 394 4.03 -16.29 -6.59
CA ASP A 394 5.31 -15.74 -6.20
C ASP A 394 5.14 -14.39 -5.48
N VAL A 395 6.14 -14.00 -4.69
CA VAL A 395 6.07 -12.78 -3.89
C VAL A 395 5.88 -11.50 -4.72
N GLY A 396 6.41 -11.46 -5.94
CA GLY A 396 6.19 -10.36 -6.89
C GLY A 396 4.79 -10.35 -7.49
N GLY A 397 4.06 -11.45 -7.38
CA GLY A 397 2.67 -11.60 -7.83
C GLY A 397 1.64 -11.38 -6.73
N ILE A 398 2.06 -11.08 -5.50
CA ILE A 398 1.16 -10.98 -4.34
C ILE A 398 1.25 -9.56 -3.76
N SER A 399 0.13 -9.05 -3.27
CA SER A 399 0.05 -7.90 -2.36
C SER A 399 -0.96 -8.21 -1.27
N GLY A 400 -0.87 -7.58 -0.10
CA GLY A 400 -1.76 -7.93 1.01
C GLY A 400 -1.38 -7.29 2.33
N GLY A 401 -2.29 -7.43 3.28
CA GLY A 401 -2.13 -6.94 4.64
C GLY A 401 -3.16 -7.49 5.61
N ARG A 402 -3.05 -7.02 6.84
CA ARG A 402 -4.04 -7.23 7.90
C ARG A 402 -4.52 -5.87 8.39
N ILE A 403 -5.80 -5.80 8.71
CA ILE A 403 -6.41 -4.65 9.36
C ILE A 403 -6.93 -5.14 10.70
N ARG A 404 -6.52 -4.50 11.79
CA ARG A 404 -6.98 -4.81 13.15
C ARG A 404 -7.70 -3.61 13.75
N PRO A 405 -8.97 -3.38 13.41
CA PRO A 405 -9.68 -2.21 13.90
C PRO A 405 -9.79 -2.31 15.42
N SER A 406 -9.28 -1.28 16.11
CA SER A 406 -9.27 -1.20 17.58
C SER A 406 -10.64 -1.45 18.23
N ASP A 407 -11.74 -1.10 17.54
CA ASP A 407 -13.10 -1.15 18.08
C ASP A 407 -13.96 -2.33 17.59
N SER A 408 -13.59 -3.02 16.50
CA SER A 408 -14.50 -3.99 15.85
C SER A 408 -14.37 -5.41 16.37
N GLY A 409 -13.20 -5.77 16.93
CA GLY A 409 -12.84 -7.16 17.24
C GLY A 409 -12.78 -8.09 16.03
N LYS A 410 -12.90 -7.54 14.81
CA LYS A 410 -12.86 -8.27 13.55
C LYS A 410 -11.60 -7.88 12.80
N ASP A 411 -10.57 -8.69 12.96
CA ASP A 411 -9.36 -8.58 12.14
C ASP A 411 -9.74 -8.96 10.71
N LEU A 412 -9.34 -8.15 9.74
CA LEU A 412 -9.52 -8.39 8.31
C LEU A 412 -8.17 -8.72 7.69
N THR A 413 -8.03 -9.92 7.16
CA THR A 413 -6.89 -10.35 6.35
C THR A 413 -7.26 -10.19 4.87
N PHE A 414 -6.41 -9.56 4.07
CA PHE A 414 -6.64 -9.47 2.62
C PHE A 414 -5.39 -9.83 1.83
N ALA A 415 -5.60 -10.49 0.69
CA ALA A 415 -4.55 -10.73 -0.28
C ALA A 415 -5.06 -10.51 -1.71
N SER A 416 -4.22 -9.93 -2.54
CA SER A 416 -4.40 -9.82 -3.97
C SER A 416 -3.31 -10.56 -4.73
N HIS A 417 -3.71 -11.31 -5.74
CA HIS A 417 -2.85 -12.08 -6.62
C HIS A 417 -2.92 -11.56 -8.05
N ALA A 418 -1.79 -11.23 -8.65
CA ALA A 418 -1.70 -10.96 -10.07
C ALA A 418 -2.04 -12.20 -10.90
N LEU A 419 -2.69 -11.94 -12.03
CA LEU A 419 -2.86 -12.89 -13.11
C LEU A 419 -1.76 -12.67 -14.16
N THR A 420 -1.30 -13.76 -14.75
CA THR A 420 -0.33 -13.79 -15.85
C THR A 420 -0.84 -14.70 -16.95
N ASP A 421 -0.12 -14.81 -18.07
CA ASP A 421 -0.51 -15.63 -19.21
C ASP A 421 -1.96 -15.32 -19.67
N LEU A 422 -2.30 -14.03 -19.70
CA LEU A 422 -3.68 -13.56 -19.94
C LEU A 422 -4.13 -13.84 -21.37
N GLU A 423 -5.27 -14.51 -21.54
CA GLU A 423 -5.93 -14.68 -22.85
C GLU A 423 -6.59 -13.38 -23.33
N ARG A 424 -6.99 -12.52 -22.38
CA ARG A 424 -7.58 -11.20 -22.63
C ARG A 424 -7.24 -10.23 -21.50
N GLY A 425 -7.26 -8.93 -21.83
CA GLY A 425 -6.75 -7.90 -20.93
C GLY A 425 -5.22 -7.80 -21.02
N THR A 426 -4.67 -6.77 -20.41
CA THR A 426 -3.22 -6.56 -20.27
C THR A 426 -2.75 -6.80 -18.84
N LYS A 427 -3.65 -6.65 -17.86
CA LYS A 427 -3.42 -6.98 -16.45
C LYS A 427 -4.66 -7.63 -15.88
N GLY A 428 -4.46 -8.50 -14.90
CA GLY A 428 -5.54 -9.08 -14.13
C GLY A 428 -5.11 -9.30 -12.70
N ASN A 429 -6.04 -9.20 -11.76
CA ASN A 429 -5.81 -9.49 -10.35
C ASN A 429 -7.01 -10.26 -9.79
N LEU A 430 -6.74 -11.09 -8.79
CA LEU A 430 -7.71 -11.74 -7.91
C LEU A 430 -7.57 -11.11 -6.53
N VAL A 431 -8.66 -10.72 -5.88
CA VAL A 431 -8.66 -10.12 -4.53
C VAL A 431 -9.58 -10.92 -3.63
N LEU A 432 -9.11 -11.25 -2.42
CA LEU A 432 -9.91 -11.86 -1.38
C LEU A 432 -9.59 -11.23 -0.03
N SER A 433 -10.65 -10.80 0.66
CA SER A 433 -10.61 -10.23 2.01
C SER A 433 -11.49 -11.05 2.94
N VAL A 434 -10.91 -11.57 4.02
CA VAL A 434 -11.55 -12.46 4.98
C VAL A 434 -11.34 -11.97 6.41
N THR A 435 -12.37 -11.99 7.22
CA THR A 435 -12.26 -11.72 8.65
C THR A 435 -11.70 -12.93 9.40
N ASN A 436 -11.22 -12.72 10.63
CA ASN A 436 -10.79 -13.78 11.55
C ASN A 436 -11.87 -14.83 11.85
N ASP A 437 -13.16 -14.49 11.73
CA ASP A 437 -14.28 -15.44 11.85
C ASP A 437 -14.57 -16.24 10.55
N GLY A 438 -13.77 -16.02 9.49
CA GLY A 438 -13.92 -16.66 8.20
C GLY A 438 -14.99 -16.04 7.29
N SER A 439 -15.56 -14.88 7.64
CA SER A 439 -16.47 -14.17 6.74
C SER A 439 -15.71 -13.52 5.59
N VAL A 440 -16.25 -13.65 4.38
CA VAL A 440 -15.72 -12.95 3.20
C VAL A 440 -16.31 -11.55 3.16
N GLU A 441 -15.45 -10.52 3.22
CA GLU A 441 -15.84 -9.12 3.05
C GLU A 441 -15.73 -8.70 1.59
N GLN A 442 -14.80 -9.28 0.83
CA GLN A 442 -14.66 -9.03 -0.61
C GLN A 442 -14.05 -10.25 -1.30
N ALA A 443 -14.56 -10.58 -2.49
CA ALA A 443 -14.02 -11.62 -3.34
C ALA A 443 -14.27 -11.26 -4.81
N GLU A 444 -13.22 -10.91 -5.56
CA GLU A 444 -13.38 -10.48 -6.96
C GLU A 444 -12.19 -10.82 -7.85
N ASN A 445 -12.44 -10.94 -9.15
CA ASN A 445 -11.42 -10.95 -10.19
C ASN A 445 -11.57 -9.69 -11.05
N THR A 446 -10.47 -8.97 -11.27
CA THR A 446 -10.45 -7.76 -12.10
C THR A 446 -9.53 -7.95 -13.30
N LEU A 447 -10.00 -7.61 -14.50
CA LEU A 447 -9.20 -7.51 -15.73
C LEU A 447 -9.16 -6.05 -16.20
N LYS A 448 -7.97 -5.62 -16.63
CA LYS A 448 -7.72 -4.27 -17.14
C LYS A 448 -7.12 -4.37 -18.52
N TRP A 449 -7.54 -3.48 -19.43
CA TRP A 449 -6.91 -3.29 -20.73
C TRP A 449 -6.21 -1.95 -20.73
N GLU A 450 -4.90 -1.95 -20.74
CA GLU A 450 -4.07 -0.76 -20.80
C GLU A 450 -3.56 -0.55 -22.24
N ASN A 451 -3.30 0.71 -22.60
CA ASN A 451 -2.56 1.02 -23.82
C ASN A 451 -1.04 0.92 -23.59
N ASP A 452 -0.23 1.12 -24.63
CA ASP A 452 1.24 1.11 -24.56
C ASP A 452 1.83 2.17 -23.59
N ARG A 453 1.02 3.09 -23.07
CA ARG A 453 1.39 4.10 -22.08
C ARG A 453 0.94 3.74 -20.66
N GLY A 454 0.42 2.53 -20.44
CA GLY A 454 -0.14 2.10 -19.16
C GLY A 454 -1.47 2.76 -18.78
N THR A 455 -2.14 3.46 -19.70
CA THR A 455 -3.46 4.06 -19.42
C THR A 455 -4.54 3.00 -19.58
N ILE A 456 -5.34 2.78 -18.54
CA ILE A 456 -6.51 1.89 -18.57
C ILE A 456 -7.52 2.43 -19.59
N GLN A 457 -7.92 1.58 -20.55
CA GLN A 457 -8.94 1.83 -21.56
C GLN A 457 -10.25 1.10 -21.25
N LYS A 458 -10.15 -0.07 -20.64
CA LYS A 458 -11.28 -0.89 -20.23
C LYS A 458 -10.97 -1.56 -18.90
N MET A 459 -11.98 -1.76 -18.07
CA MET A 459 -11.91 -2.59 -16.87
C MET A 459 -13.13 -3.52 -16.83
N GLU A 460 -12.91 -4.77 -16.43
CA GLU A 460 -13.95 -5.78 -16.17
C GLU A 460 -13.75 -6.28 -14.74
N VAL A 461 -14.79 -6.20 -13.91
CA VAL A 461 -14.77 -6.70 -12.53
C VAL A 461 -15.81 -7.81 -12.42
N ARG A 462 -15.38 -8.95 -11.87
CA ARG A 462 -16.17 -10.15 -11.62
C ARG A 462 -16.22 -10.39 -10.12
N GLU A 463 -17.28 -9.95 -9.47
CA GLU A 463 -17.46 -10.10 -8.03
C GLU A 463 -18.16 -11.43 -7.73
N LEU A 464 -17.64 -12.18 -6.77
CA LEU A 464 -18.34 -13.33 -6.19
C LEU A 464 -19.33 -12.82 -5.14
N GLN A 465 -20.59 -12.66 -5.55
CA GLN A 465 -21.62 -12.35 -4.58
C GLN A 465 -21.95 -13.59 -3.76
N ARG A 466 -21.96 -13.42 -2.44
CA ARG A 466 -22.48 -14.42 -1.52
C ARG A 466 -23.96 -14.58 -1.85
N GLY A 467 -24.35 -15.72 -2.43
CA GLY A 467 -25.76 -16.04 -2.63
C GLY A 467 -26.51 -15.86 -1.30
N ALA A 468 -27.78 -15.43 -1.34
CA ALA A 468 -28.61 -15.04 -0.19
C ALA A 468 -28.93 -16.17 0.82
N SER A 469 -28.07 -17.17 0.96
CA SER A 469 -28.18 -18.28 1.90
C SER A 469 -27.72 -17.88 3.30
N THR A 470 -28.52 -18.25 4.30
CA THR A 470 -28.39 -17.88 5.72
C THR A 470 -27.37 -18.72 6.51
N SER A 471 -26.44 -19.44 5.87
CA SER A 471 -25.47 -20.30 6.57
C SER A 471 -24.07 -20.25 5.99
N ALA A 472 -23.08 -19.97 6.84
CA ALA A 472 -21.68 -19.73 6.50
C ALA A 472 -20.91 -20.92 5.88
N THR A 473 -21.47 -22.13 5.87
CA THR A 473 -20.76 -23.37 5.49
C THR A 473 -21.17 -23.98 4.14
N GLY A 474 -21.86 -23.23 3.27
CA GLY A 474 -22.29 -23.75 1.97
C GLY A 474 -22.86 -22.70 1.02
N SER A 475 -22.26 -21.51 0.96
CA SER A 475 -22.68 -20.47 0.01
C SER A 475 -22.30 -20.87 -1.40
N SER A 476 -23.29 -20.99 -2.29
CA SER A 476 -23.06 -20.88 -3.73
C SER A 476 -22.80 -19.41 -4.05
N PHE A 477 -21.76 -19.13 -4.83
CA PHE A 477 -21.46 -17.77 -5.27
C PHE A 477 -21.99 -17.54 -6.68
N GLU A 478 -22.56 -16.37 -6.92
CA GLU A 478 -22.95 -15.90 -8.26
C GLU A 478 -21.95 -14.84 -8.71
N THR A 479 -21.54 -14.88 -9.97
CA THR A 479 -20.57 -13.92 -10.53
C THR A 479 -21.31 -12.79 -11.23
N ASP A 480 -21.15 -11.56 -10.73
CA ASP A 480 -21.64 -10.35 -11.41
C ASP A 480 -20.52 -9.70 -12.23
N GLU A 481 -20.78 -9.41 -13.52
CA GLU A 481 -19.81 -8.79 -14.43
C GLU A 481 -20.13 -7.31 -14.68
N HIS A 482 -19.17 -6.43 -14.38
CA HIS A 482 -19.25 -4.99 -14.65
C HIS A 482 -18.20 -4.55 -15.67
N ASN A 483 -18.61 -3.85 -16.74
CA ASN A 483 -17.73 -3.37 -17.81
C ASN A 483 -17.65 -1.82 -17.84
N PHE A 484 -16.44 -1.27 -17.79
CA PHE A 484 -16.18 0.17 -17.82
C PHE A 484 -15.28 0.55 -19.01
N ASN A 485 -15.67 1.57 -19.80
CA ASN A 485 -14.87 2.09 -20.93
C ASN A 485 -14.34 3.49 -20.60
N ILE A 486 -13.03 3.72 -20.81
CA ILE A 486 -12.36 5.00 -20.54
C ILE A 486 -12.03 5.71 -21.88
N PRO A 487 -12.44 6.97 -22.09
CA PRO A 487 -12.16 7.73 -23.33
C PRO A 487 -10.66 7.94 -23.60
N LYS A 488 -10.24 8.06 -24.88
CA LYS A 488 -8.82 8.15 -25.31
C LYS A 488 -8.27 9.60 -25.35
N GLN A 489 -7.12 9.85 -24.68
CA GLN A 489 -6.03 10.86 -24.89
C GLN A 489 -6.16 12.25 -24.19
N PRO A 490 -5.06 13.02 -23.85
CA PRO A 490 -3.83 13.28 -24.65
C PRO A 490 -2.43 13.30 -23.96
N ARG A 491 -1.41 13.82 -24.71
CA ARG A 491 0.05 13.56 -24.74
C ARG A 491 0.91 14.39 -23.75
N ARG A 492 2.14 13.91 -23.47
CA ARG A 492 3.13 14.45 -22.49
C ARG A 492 4.30 15.19 -23.15
N ALA A 493 4.82 16.23 -22.50
CA ALA A 493 6.05 16.98 -22.82
C ALA A 493 7.18 16.67 -21.81
N GLU A 494 8.44 16.81 -22.25
CA GLU A 494 9.69 16.53 -21.52
C GLU A 494 10.19 17.73 -20.69
N THR A 495 10.82 17.48 -19.54
CA THR A 495 11.37 18.50 -18.62
C THR A 495 12.89 18.35 -18.43
N GLN A 496 13.61 19.47 -18.35
CA GLN A 496 15.04 19.57 -17.96
C GLN A 496 15.19 20.34 -16.64
N GLY A 497 16.02 19.80 -15.74
CA GLY A 497 16.14 20.23 -14.33
C GLY A 497 17.22 21.28 -14.04
N TRP A 498 17.11 21.89 -12.85
CA TRP A 498 18.14 22.75 -12.24
C TRP A 498 17.99 22.79 -10.71
N VAL A 499 19.11 22.91 -9.99
CA VAL A 499 19.21 23.00 -8.51
C VAL A 499 20.26 24.04 -8.14
N PRO A 500 20.01 24.92 -7.15
CA PRO A 500 21.10 25.43 -6.32
C PRO A 500 20.81 25.58 -4.80
N ASP A 501 21.90 25.91 -4.10
CA ASP A 501 22.31 25.77 -2.69
C ASP A 501 21.87 26.95 -1.76
N PRO A 502 21.77 26.76 -0.42
CA PRO A 502 21.04 27.63 0.53
C PRO A 502 21.94 28.56 1.37
N SER A 503 21.36 29.63 1.91
CA SER A 503 22.09 30.82 2.39
C SER A 503 21.25 32.04 2.78
N ASP A 504 20.05 31.88 3.36
CA ASP A 504 19.28 32.80 4.24
C ASP A 504 17.79 32.36 4.21
N TRP A 505 16.97 32.53 5.25
CA TRP A 505 15.76 31.69 5.39
C TRP A 505 14.41 32.34 5.00
N LEU A 506 14.37 33.64 4.70
CA LEU A 506 13.21 34.30 4.06
C LEU A 506 13.61 35.25 2.95
N ASP A 507 14.81 35.80 2.97
CA ASP A 507 15.31 36.61 1.87
C ASP A 507 15.42 35.81 0.56
N PRO A 508 15.74 34.51 0.53
CA PRO A 508 15.70 33.73 -0.72
C PRO A 508 14.30 33.33 -1.17
N LEU A 509 13.34 33.21 -0.25
CA LEU A 509 11.93 33.10 -0.62
C LEU A 509 11.54 34.38 -1.34
N TRP A 510 11.89 35.54 -0.77
CA TRP A 510 11.50 36.85 -1.27
C TRP A 510 12.30 37.34 -2.47
N ASP A 511 13.59 37.04 -2.57
CA ASP A 511 14.47 37.28 -3.71
C ASP A 511 14.17 36.29 -4.83
N GLY A 512 13.84 35.05 -4.46
CA GLY A 512 13.29 34.05 -5.38
C GLY A 512 11.96 34.52 -5.95
N LEU A 513 11.06 35.04 -5.11
CA LEU A 513 9.79 35.65 -5.52
C LEU A 513 9.98 36.98 -6.26
N ASP A 514 11.00 37.78 -5.95
CA ASP A 514 11.33 39.01 -6.67
C ASP A 514 11.85 38.67 -8.07
N ALA A 515 12.73 37.66 -8.20
CA ALA A 515 13.20 37.13 -9.47
C ALA A 515 12.10 36.43 -10.28
N LEU A 516 11.18 35.73 -9.60
CA LEU A 516 9.99 35.11 -10.17
C LEU A 516 9.02 36.19 -10.67
N ALA A 517 8.77 37.21 -9.85
CA ALA A 517 7.91 38.34 -10.15
C ALA A 517 8.47 39.19 -11.31
N ASP A 518 9.78 39.40 -11.37
CA ASP A 518 10.48 40.03 -12.50
C ASP A 518 10.38 39.18 -13.77
N SER A 519 10.55 37.85 -13.66
CA SER A 519 10.41 36.92 -14.79
C SER A 519 8.97 36.85 -15.34
N PHE A 520 7.97 37.13 -14.50
CA PHE A 520 6.55 37.10 -14.87
C PHE A 520 5.90 38.48 -15.03
N GLY A 521 6.65 39.56 -14.79
CA GLY A 521 6.20 40.95 -14.91
C GLY A 521 5.11 41.35 -13.90
N VAL A 522 5.15 40.78 -12.69
CA VAL A 522 4.24 41.10 -11.58
C VAL A 522 5.03 41.87 -10.52
N ALA A 523 4.40 42.78 -9.78
CA ALA A 523 5.07 43.45 -8.68
C ALA A 523 5.27 42.43 -7.56
N ALA A 524 6.51 42.23 -7.13
CA ALA A 524 6.81 41.19 -6.17
C ALA A 524 6.03 41.37 -4.87
N ASP A 525 5.90 42.62 -4.38
CA ASP A 525 5.05 43.00 -3.24
C ASP A 525 3.62 42.47 -3.31
N LEU A 526 3.07 42.29 -4.52
CA LEU A 526 1.74 41.77 -4.76
C LEU A 526 1.68 40.25 -4.57
N LEU A 527 2.71 39.54 -5.03
CA LEU A 527 2.90 38.10 -4.81
C LEU A 527 3.19 37.81 -3.32
N LYS A 528 4.01 38.66 -2.68
CA LYS A 528 4.26 38.60 -1.23
C LYS A 528 2.99 38.81 -0.43
N SER A 529 2.20 39.83 -0.77
CA SER A 529 0.92 40.11 -0.13
C SER A 529 -0.12 39.04 -0.40
N GLY A 530 -0.15 38.45 -1.61
CA GLY A 530 -1.07 37.37 -1.97
C GLY A 530 -0.80 36.08 -1.20
N ILE A 531 0.46 35.69 -1.07
CA ILE A 531 0.85 34.52 -0.27
C ILE A 531 0.60 34.79 1.22
N GLN A 532 0.95 35.97 1.72
CA GLN A 532 0.73 36.34 3.12
C GLN A 532 -0.77 36.39 3.48
N ASN A 533 -1.60 37.01 2.63
CA ASN A 533 -3.06 37.04 2.80
C ASN A 533 -3.67 35.63 2.67
N ALA A 534 -3.17 34.78 1.77
CA ALA A 534 -3.61 33.39 1.67
C ALA A 534 -3.27 32.60 2.94
N ILE A 535 -2.10 32.83 3.54
CA ILE A 535 -1.73 32.23 4.84
C ILE A 535 -2.65 32.74 5.95
N ASP A 536 -2.88 34.06 6.01
CA ASP A 536 -3.64 34.70 7.09
C ASP A 536 -5.16 34.39 7.02
N ASN A 537 -5.70 34.13 5.83
CA ASN A 537 -7.12 33.83 5.62
C ASN A 537 -7.49 32.35 5.76
N VAL A 538 -6.52 31.43 5.68
CA VAL A 538 -6.80 30.00 5.81
C VAL A 538 -6.77 29.59 7.28
N GLN A 539 -7.94 29.64 7.93
CA GLN A 539 -8.13 29.27 9.34
C GLN A 539 -7.72 27.82 9.70
N SER A 540 -7.45 26.98 8.70
CA SER A 540 -7.07 25.57 8.87
C SER A 540 -5.59 25.28 8.64
N LEU A 541 -4.81 26.27 8.19
CA LEU A 541 -3.36 26.17 8.05
C LEU A 541 -2.72 26.88 9.23
N THR A 542 -1.98 26.14 10.03
CA THR A 542 -1.03 26.73 10.97
C THR A 542 0.28 26.99 10.23
N LYS A 543 1.14 27.87 10.76
CA LYS A 543 2.49 28.08 10.22
C LYS A 543 3.32 26.80 10.17
N GLU A 544 2.92 25.78 10.94
CA GLU A 544 3.56 24.47 11.04
C GLU A 544 3.14 23.52 9.89
N ASP A 545 2.06 23.83 9.17
CA ASP A 545 1.53 23.03 8.07
C ASP A 545 2.12 23.39 6.69
N ILE A 546 2.96 24.43 6.62
CA ILE A 546 3.57 24.96 5.40
C ILE A 546 5.08 24.89 5.55
N ILE A 547 5.74 24.08 4.72
CA ILE A 547 7.19 23.90 4.75
C ILE A 547 7.77 24.29 3.40
N LEU A 548 8.85 25.07 3.43
CA LEU A 548 9.58 25.49 2.25
C LEU A 548 10.83 24.64 2.09
N LYS A 549 10.90 23.82 1.02
CA LYS A 549 12.08 23.01 0.70
C LYS A 549 12.60 23.43 -0.67
N SER A 550 13.75 24.10 -0.73
CA SER A 550 14.45 24.42 -1.99
C SER A 550 13.59 25.11 -3.07
N GLY A 551 12.67 26.00 -2.69
CA GLY A 551 11.75 26.70 -3.61
C GLY A 551 10.39 26.02 -3.81
N GLU A 552 10.14 24.88 -3.16
CA GLU A 552 8.84 24.20 -3.14
C GLU A 552 8.05 24.58 -1.89
N ILE A 553 6.76 24.90 -2.06
CA ILE A 553 5.80 25.06 -0.96
C ILE A 553 5.12 23.71 -0.74
N VAL A 554 5.49 23.02 0.34
CA VAL A 554 4.89 21.74 0.73
C VAL A 554 3.78 22.00 1.73
N ILE A 555 2.55 21.68 1.34
CA ILE A 555 1.34 21.85 2.16
C ILE A 555 0.73 20.48 2.41
N ASP A 556 0.66 20.09 3.68
CA ASP A 556 0.36 18.70 4.08
C ASP A 556 -1.12 18.33 4.10
N ASN A 557 -1.99 19.33 4.01
CA ASN A 557 -3.42 19.13 4.04
C ASN A 557 -4.00 19.52 2.69
N LEU A 558 -4.65 18.57 1.99
CA LEU A 558 -5.32 18.80 0.71
C LEU A 558 -6.25 20.02 0.76
N ARG A 559 -6.99 20.19 1.86
CA ARG A 559 -7.88 21.33 2.03
C ARG A 559 -7.10 22.62 2.22
N GLY A 560 -5.99 22.58 2.95
CA GLY A 560 -5.08 23.71 3.12
C GLY A 560 -4.43 24.11 1.81
N ALA A 561 -3.91 23.15 1.04
CA ALA A 561 -3.32 23.38 -0.28
C ALA A 561 -4.35 23.98 -1.24
N ALA A 562 -5.56 23.40 -1.29
CA ALA A 562 -6.65 23.92 -2.09
C ALA A 562 -7.09 25.32 -1.65
N GLN A 563 -7.25 25.57 -0.34
CA GLN A 563 -7.68 26.88 0.17
C GLN A 563 -6.61 27.95 0.01
N MET A 564 -5.33 27.61 0.15
CA MET A 564 -4.21 28.51 -0.13
C MET A 564 -4.16 28.82 -1.62
N ALA A 565 -4.28 27.81 -2.49
CA ALA A 565 -4.37 28.01 -3.93
C ALA A 565 -5.57 28.91 -4.29
N TRP A 566 -6.74 28.67 -3.71
CA TRP A 566 -7.93 29.50 -3.94
C TRP A 566 -7.78 30.94 -3.44
N SER A 567 -7.23 31.14 -2.24
CA SER A 567 -7.04 32.48 -1.68
C SER A 567 -5.97 33.26 -2.46
N LEU A 568 -4.94 32.57 -2.92
CA LEU A 568 -3.91 33.14 -3.78
C LEU A 568 -4.50 33.50 -5.16
N ILE A 569 -5.31 32.62 -5.75
CA ILE A 569 -6.02 32.87 -7.01
C ILE A 569 -6.98 34.06 -6.86
N ASP A 570 -7.77 34.11 -5.79
CA ASP A 570 -8.74 35.17 -5.53
C ASP A 570 -8.04 36.53 -5.38
N GLU A 571 -7.02 36.61 -4.53
CA GLU A 571 -6.25 37.83 -4.29
C GLU A 571 -5.53 38.31 -5.56
N LEU A 572 -4.90 37.39 -6.30
CA LEU A 572 -4.22 37.72 -7.55
C LEU A 572 -5.21 38.05 -8.68
N SER A 573 -6.40 37.45 -8.71
CA SER A 573 -7.44 37.77 -9.71
C SER A 573 -8.02 39.17 -9.53
N ASN A 574 -8.09 39.64 -8.28
CA ASN A 574 -8.56 40.98 -7.95
C ASN A 574 -7.50 42.06 -8.19
N SER A 575 -6.23 41.69 -8.29
CA SER A 575 -5.09 42.62 -8.33
C SER A 575 -4.27 42.57 -9.61
N VAL A 576 -4.46 41.57 -10.46
CA VAL A 576 -3.73 41.40 -11.73
C VAL A 576 -4.68 41.06 -12.86
N THR A 577 -4.40 41.55 -14.07
CA THR A 577 -5.13 41.14 -15.27
C THR A 577 -4.98 39.63 -15.52
N GLU A 578 -6.05 38.97 -16.01
CA GLU A 578 -6.15 37.51 -16.22
C GLU A 578 -4.90 36.92 -16.91
N ARG A 579 -4.37 37.64 -17.90
CA ARG A 579 -3.18 37.29 -18.68
C ARG A 579 -1.88 37.11 -17.86
N ARG A 580 -1.77 37.77 -16.69
CA ARG A 580 -0.60 37.69 -15.79
C ARG A 580 -0.84 36.70 -14.64
N LEU A 581 -2.10 36.53 -14.22
CA LEU A 581 -2.49 35.53 -13.22
C LEU A 581 -2.11 34.10 -13.67
N GLY A 582 -2.40 33.74 -14.91
CA GLY A 582 -2.05 32.42 -15.46
C GLY A 582 -0.55 32.13 -15.45
N LYS A 583 0.30 33.14 -15.66
CA LYS A 583 1.76 32.99 -15.61
C LYS A 583 2.30 32.79 -14.19
N VAL A 584 1.72 33.49 -13.22
CA VAL A 584 2.09 33.36 -11.79
C VAL A 584 1.74 31.97 -11.25
N LEU A 585 0.54 31.47 -11.57
CA LEU A 585 0.09 30.15 -11.12
C LEU A 585 0.93 29.00 -11.71
N MET A 586 1.48 29.18 -12.91
CA MET A 586 2.36 28.19 -13.54
C MET A 586 3.82 28.24 -13.07
N GLY A 587 4.28 29.36 -12.50
CA GLY A 587 5.62 29.49 -11.93
C GLY A 587 5.73 28.96 -10.50
N LEU A 588 4.60 28.79 -9.80
CA LEU A 588 4.55 28.26 -8.45
C LEU A 588 4.44 26.73 -8.48
N ASN A 589 5.56 26.03 -8.27
CA ASN A 589 5.55 24.60 -8.00
C ASN A 589 5.01 24.33 -6.59
N ILE A 590 3.68 24.18 -6.48
CA ILE A 590 3.06 23.69 -5.24
C ILE A 590 3.17 22.17 -5.24
N VAL A 591 4.21 21.65 -4.57
CA VAL A 591 4.43 20.20 -4.43
C VAL A 591 3.81 19.75 -3.12
N GLY A 592 2.57 19.26 -3.20
CA GLY A 592 1.95 18.41 -2.19
C GLY A 592 1.64 17.04 -2.78
N SER A 593 1.03 16.14 -1.99
CA SER A 593 0.70 14.75 -2.33
C SER A 593 -0.18 14.54 -3.59
N PHE A 594 -0.49 15.62 -4.32
CA PHE A 594 -1.18 15.65 -5.61
C PHE A 594 -0.24 16.16 -6.71
N GLY A 595 0.87 15.46 -6.93
CA GLY A 595 1.71 15.71 -8.10
C GLY A 595 1.01 15.26 -9.37
N VAL A 596 0.70 16.19 -10.28
CA VAL A 596 0.39 16.02 -11.72
C VAL A 596 -0.82 15.14 -12.10
N ALA A 597 -1.17 14.10 -11.33
CA ALA A 597 -2.15 13.07 -11.64
C ALA A 597 -3.60 13.58 -11.76
N ALA A 598 -3.97 14.59 -10.98
CA ALA A 598 -5.34 15.16 -11.00
C ALA A 598 -5.67 15.88 -12.33
N PHE A 599 -4.65 16.31 -13.08
CA PHE A 599 -4.83 16.98 -14.36
C PHE A 599 -4.56 16.06 -15.57
N VAL A 600 -4.12 14.82 -15.33
CA VAL A 600 -3.92 13.82 -16.38
C VAL A 600 -5.27 13.48 -17.00
N GLY A 601 -5.47 13.88 -18.26
CA GLY A 601 -6.72 13.71 -19.00
C GLY A 601 -7.55 14.97 -19.21
N THR A 602 -7.07 16.15 -18.79
CA THR A 602 -7.70 17.45 -19.10
C THR A 602 -6.97 18.19 -20.24
N ASP A 603 -7.69 19.01 -21.02
CA ASP A 603 -7.11 19.85 -22.09
C ASP A 603 -6.41 21.12 -21.56
N VAL A 604 -6.25 21.25 -20.23
CA VAL A 604 -5.47 22.32 -19.59
C VAL A 604 -4.10 22.42 -20.26
N PHE A 605 -3.39 21.30 -20.39
CA PHE A 605 -2.07 21.28 -20.99
C PHE A 605 -2.10 21.48 -22.52
N GLY A 606 -3.20 21.14 -23.20
CA GLY A 606 -3.38 21.41 -24.63
C GLY A 606 -3.59 22.90 -24.93
N ALA A 607 -4.33 23.60 -24.07
CA ALA A 607 -4.45 25.06 -24.14
C ALA A 607 -3.11 25.75 -23.81
N LEU A 608 -2.33 25.20 -22.87
CA LEU A 608 -0.97 25.68 -22.57
C LEU A 608 0.00 25.52 -23.75
N ASP A 609 -0.04 24.38 -24.46
CA ASP A 609 0.80 24.12 -25.63
C ASP A 609 0.51 25.07 -26.80
N ARG A 610 -0.74 25.53 -26.92
CA ARG A 610 -1.16 26.55 -27.89
C ARG A 610 -0.81 27.99 -27.46
N GLY A 611 -0.22 28.17 -26.28
CA GLY A 611 0.03 29.48 -25.67
C GLY A 611 -1.25 30.20 -25.21
N ASP A 612 -2.37 29.47 -25.14
CA ASP A 612 -3.67 29.96 -24.71
C ASP A 612 -3.82 29.70 -23.20
N HIS A 613 -3.07 30.49 -22.45
CA HIS A 613 -2.97 30.36 -20.99
C HIS A 613 -4.29 30.69 -20.28
N ASP A 614 -5.14 31.50 -20.90
CA ASP A 614 -6.44 31.89 -20.37
C ASP A 614 -7.42 30.71 -20.47
N CYS A 615 -7.43 30.00 -21.61
CA CYS A 615 -8.19 28.78 -21.79
C CYS A 615 -7.75 27.67 -20.82
N ALA A 616 -6.44 27.50 -20.62
CA ALA A 616 -5.90 26.49 -19.71
C ALA A 616 -6.33 26.72 -18.25
N ALA A 617 -6.25 27.97 -17.78
CA ALA A 617 -6.66 28.34 -16.44
C ALA A 617 -8.16 28.11 -16.21
N CYS A 618 -8.99 28.45 -17.19
CA CYS A 618 -10.43 28.19 -17.12
C CYS A 618 -10.75 26.69 -17.02
N ILE A 619 -10.11 25.85 -17.85
CA ILE A 619 -10.32 24.39 -17.83
C ILE A 619 -9.92 23.80 -16.46
N ALA A 620 -8.81 24.26 -15.89
CA ALA A 620 -8.33 23.81 -14.58
C ALA A 620 -9.30 24.22 -13.46
N ALA A 621 -9.78 25.47 -13.48
CA ALA A 621 -10.72 25.98 -12.49
C ALA A 621 -12.07 25.25 -12.53
N VAL A 622 -12.62 24.99 -13.73
CA VAL A 622 -13.87 24.25 -13.92
C VAL A 622 -13.76 22.83 -13.37
N LYS A 623 -12.63 22.16 -13.60
CA LYS A 623 -12.40 20.78 -13.12
C LYS A 623 -12.31 20.72 -11.60
N ILE A 624 -11.52 21.60 -10.99
CA ILE A 624 -11.38 21.71 -9.53
C ILE A 624 -12.74 22.01 -8.88
N ALA A 625 -13.51 22.95 -9.45
CA ALA A 625 -14.83 23.30 -8.95
C ALA A 625 -15.82 22.11 -9.03
N PHE A 626 -15.74 21.30 -10.08
CA PHE A 626 -16.63 20.15 -10.26
C PHE A 626 -16.33 18.98 -9.31
N GLU A 627 -15.05 18.67 -9.08
CA GLU A 627 -14.64 17.64 -8.13
C GLU A 627 -15.05 18.00 -6.69
N VAL A 628 -14.89 19.28 -6.34
CA VAL A 628 -15.33 19.82 -5.05
C VAL A 628 -16.87 19.80 -4.92
N MET A 629 -17.61 20.15 -5.97
CA MET A 629 -19.08 20.07 -5.96
C MET A 629 -19.60 18.63 -5.87
N CYS A 630 -18.99 17.67 -6.58
CA CYS A 630 -19.40 16.27 -6.52
C CYS A 630 -19.25 15.69 -5.10
N GLY A 631 -18.16 16.03 -4.40
CA GLY A 631 -17.95 15.62 -3.01
C GLY A 631 -18.95 16.24 -2.01
N LEU A 632 -19.44 17.46 -2.28
CA LEU A 632 -20.39 18.17 -1.42
C LEU A 632 -21.86 17.78 -1.71
N VAL A 633 -22.26 17.67 -2.98
CA VAL A 633 -23.64 17.40 -3.39
C VAL A 633 -24.02 15.93 -3.17
N GLY A 634 -23.10 14.99 -3.41
CA GLY A 634 -23.37 13.56 -3.21
C GLY A 634 -23.75 13.21 -1.78
N LYS A 635 -23.08 13.83 -0.80
CA LYS A 635 -23.36 13.64 0.63
C LYS A 635 -24.65 14.33 1.07
N GLY A 636 -24.95 15.52 0.54
CA GLY A 636 -26.17 16.28 0.90
C GLY A 636 -27.46 15.66 0.34
N VAL A 637 -27.44 15.18 -0.91
CA VAL A 637 -28.61 14.62 -1.58
C VAL A 637 -28.95 13.23 -1.03
N CYS A 638 -27.95 12.35 -0.85
CA CYS A 638 -28.22 11.01 -0.32
C CYS A 638 -28.57 11.02 1.18
N ALA A 639 -28.06 11.97 1.97
CA ALA A 639 -28.53 12.17 3.35
C ALA A 639 -29.98 12.67 3.42
N ALA A 640 -30.41 13.53 2.48
CA ALA A 640 -31.79 14.04 2.44
C ALA A 640 -32.80 13.00 1.92
N VAL A 641 -32.40 12.16 0.96
CA VAL A 641 -33.26 11.11 0.37
C VAL A 641 -33.34 9.87 1.27
N GLY A 642 -32.25 9.52 1.97
CA GLY A 642 -32.22 8.44 2.97
C GLY A 642 -33.15 8.67 4.16
N ALA A 643 -33.48 9.93 4.48
CA ALA A 643 -34.44 10.26 5.54
C ALA A 643 -35.91 9.96 5.18
N PHE A 644 -36.23 9.75 3.89
CA PHE A 644 -37.62 9.62 3.42
C PHE A 644 -37.99 8.28 2.76
N THR A 645 -37.03 7.38 2.48
CA THR A 645 -37.34 6.09 1.83
C THR A 645 -36.63 4.92 2.50
N ALA A 646 -37.33 4.21 3.40
CA ALA A 646 -36.80 3.07 4.16
C ALA A 646 -36.67 1.75 3.36
N LEU A 647 -36.66 1.79 2.02
CA LEU A 647 -36.81 0.57 1.19
C LEU A 647 -35.88 0.47 -0.02
N VAL A 648 -35.08 1.50 -0.33
CA VAL A 648 -33.98 1.40 -1.30
C VAL A 648 -32.77 2.08 -0.65
N GLY A 649 -31.79 1.28 -0.22
CA GLY A 649 -30.76 1.70 0.72
C GLY A 649 -29.91 2.89 0.24
N GLY A 650 -29.47 3.73 1.19
CA GLY A 650 -28.56 4.86 0.93
C GLY A 650 -27.29 4.46 0.17
N ALA A 651 -26.88 3.19 0.26
CA ALA A 651 -25.81 2.61 -0.53
C ALA A 651 -26.08 2.67 -2.05
N ALA A 652 -27.31 2.38 -2.51
CA ALA A 652 -27.65 2.48 -3.93
C ALA A 652 -27.70 3.94 -4.41
N CYS A 653 -28.17 4.87 -3.56
CA CYS A 653 -28.10 6.32 -3.86
C CYS A 653 -26.65 6.77 -4.01
N GLN A 654 -25.79 6.36 -3.08
CA GLN A 654 -24.41 6.81 -3.07
C GLN A 654 -23.62 6.19 -4.22
N ILE A 655 -23.82 4.91 -4.54
CA ILE A 655 -23.26 4.26 -5.74
C ILE A 655 -23.76 4.95 -7.01
N VAL A 656 -25.06 5.22 -7.12
CA VAL A 656 -25.63 5.88 -8.31
C VAL A 656 -25.17 7.33 -8.41
N VAL A 657 -24.99 8.05 -7.31
CA VAL A 657 -24.53 9.45 -7.32
C VAL A 657 -23.03 9.54 -7.51
N GLU A 658 -22.22 8.65 -6.96
CA GLU A 658 -20.78 8.57 -7.23
C GLU A 658 -20.52 8.09 -8.66
N ALA A 659 -21.28 7.11 -9.15
CA ALA A 659 -21.24 6.70 -10.56
C ALA A 659 -21.78 7.80 -11.48
N ALA A 660 -22.83 8.54 -11.09
CA ALA A 660 -23.34 9.68 -11.85
C ALA A 660 -22.42 10.90 -11.77
N CYS A 661 -21.64 11.06 -10.70
CA CYS A 661 -20.63 12.10 -10.54
C CYS A 661 -19.39 11.75 -11.35
N ALA A 662 -18.91 10.51 -11.28
CA ALA A 662 -17.84 10.00 -12.16
C ALA A 662 -18.27 10.09 -13.63
N TYR A 663 -19.50 9.66 -13.93
CA TYR A 663 -20.11 9.80 -15.25
C TYR A 663 -20.30 11.27 -15.63
N ALA A 664 -20.73 12.18 -14.75
CA ALA A 664 -20.85 13.60 -15.05
C ALA A 664 -19.48 14.25 -15.26
N THR A 665 -18.45 13.92 -14.48
CA THR A 665 -17.08 14.36 -14.74
C THR A 665 -16.51 13.82 -16.06
N LEU A 666 -17.07 12.73 -16.58
CA LEU A 666 -16.72 12.13 -17.87
C LEU A 666 -17.67 12.53 -19.03
N ALA A 667 -18.89 12.98 -18.73
CA ALA A 667 -19.97 13.29 -19.67
C ALA A 667 -20.32 14.79 -19.74
N LEU A 668 -19.70 15.62 -18.89
CA LEU A 668 -19.70 17.07 -19.08
C LEU A 668 -19.18 17.39 -20.48
N PRO A 669 -19.70 18.44 -21.12
CA PRO A 669 -19.02 19.03 -22.25
C PRO A 669 -17.58 19.27 -21.83
N ASP A 670 -16.63 18.89 -22.70
CA ASP A 670 -15.22 19.21 -22.59
C ASP A 670 -15.07 20.57 -21.88
N ALA A 671 -14.31 20.64 -20.78
CA ALA A 671 -14.16 21.90 -20.05
C ALA A 671 -13.66 23.02 -20.98
N GLN A 672 -12.98 22.67 -22.09
CA GLN A 672 -12.68 23.59 -23.18
C GLN A 672 -13.95 24.18 -23.85
N LYS A 673 -15.03 23.41 -24.03
CA LYS A 673 -16.33 23.89 -24.58
C LYS A 673 -17.12 24.77 -23.63
N ILE A 674 -17.00 24.55 -22.33
CA ILE A 674 -17.58 25.45 -21.32
C ILE A 674 -16.81 26.77 -21.34
N CYS A 675 -15.48 26.68 -21.40
CA CYS A 675 -14.59 27.83 -21.46
C CYS A 675 -14.58 28.54 -22.83
N SER A 676 -15.01 27.89 -23.92
CA SER A 676 -15.20 28.51 -25.24
C SER A 676 -16.57 29.16 -25.42
N GLY A 677 -17.47 29.05 -24.44
CA GLY A 677 -18.82 29.60 -24.51
C GLY A 677 -19.80 28.81 -25.39
N ASP A 678 -19.39 27.64 -25.92
CA ASP A 678 -20.23 26.82 -26.81
C ASP A 678 -21.31 26.03 -26.04
N ALA A 679 -21.10 25.77 -24.75
CA ALA A 679 -22.03 25.01 -23.91
C ALA A 679 -22.94 25.89 -23.03
N VAL A 680 -22.51 27.12 -22.72
CA VAL A 680 -23.20 28.12 -21.89
C VAL A 680 -22.80 29.50 -22.39
N VAL A 681 -23.76 30.42 -22.58
CA VAL A 681 -23.48 31.80 -23.01
C VAL A 681 -22.68 32.51 -21.91
N LEU A 682 -21.38 32.63 -22.11
CA LEU A 682 -20.50 33.51 -21.33
C LEU A 682 -20.39 34.85 -22.09
N ASP A 683 -20.38 35.96 -21.35
CA ASP A 683 -20.31 37.31 -21.96
C ASP A 683 -18.95 37.58 -22.64
N ASP A 684 -17.91 36.81 -22.33
CA ASP A 684 -16.62 36.77 -23.04
C ASP A 684 -16.06 35.33 -23.06
N PRO A 685 -16.01 34.64 -24.22
CA PRO A 685 -15.43 33.29 -24.30
C PRO A 685 -13.91 33.34 -24.19
N VAL A 686 -13.37 32.52 -23.28
CA VAL A 686 -11.94 32.52 -22.91
C VAL A 686 -11.12 31.58 -23.81
N CYS A 687 -11.73 30.49 -24.28
CA CYS A 687 -11.12 29.58 -25.26
C CYS A 687 -11.63 29.90 -26.67
N THR A 688 -10.74 30.16 -27.63
CA THR A 688 -11.11 30.10 -29.05
C THR A 688 -11.05 28.66 -29.57
N PRO A 689 -11.97 28.23 -30.46
CA PRO A 689 -12.00 26.87 -31.00
C PRO A 689 -10.72 26.49 -31.77
#